data_AF-A0A5J4WLF4-F1
#
_entry.id   AF-A0A5J4WLF4-F1
#
_cell.length_a   1.000
_cell.length_b   1.000
_cell.length_c   1.000
_cell.angle_alpha   90.00
_cell.angle_beta   90.00
_cell.angle_gamma   90.00
#
_symmetry.space_group_name_H-M   'P 1'
#
loop_
_entity.id
_entity.type
_entity.pdbx_description
1 polymer ?
#
loop_
_entity_poly.entity_id
_entity_poly.type
_entity_poly.pdbx_seq_one_letter_code
_entity_poly.pdbx_strand_id
1 'polypeptide(L)'
;MNFFLLFFLSATCCTIIPLQESYSNEGTICNADDNCTWQISSSYTGTNRNAGTARNITAALGYACSYYFFQLLDAEHNEFLFLSNFSTILIKGRNTSEGQLARTVWRIKVWEGALIFYSQGDMTIANISFQYNIINHEGTPTVVPWGFMISLTGSTTYRRSLTLQYCEIHGQALNSEQIQFAINTNKPEKVNIISCAFYKLNVKQQDRGISFVNCPLLVIKDSNFTDLLGQEYSGGIDIIDNGISLTINIEISGCTFQRCFTSSIDAGAIYINISQSTVEASIAINNCTFNSNKGGNSGAILLIFNSINSLQIYNNIFLNNEITEVNGAQDVFILKTTNDLGWSASQAQNFFKVALEGSMSTENKSVKYQVFGYDANTITLNQFIIPDFEIKYIKNPNGEGEEQFITSVLGDESTITQIEIILVGSSHTEQVIINSSQGGNRNRITITGDGERLGKYVTLSGGSEIEGKDKFIITVTNEAKGDTLIRKIEMVEWKGGFIKIDGGNTIALHEIRFVGGGSIIHNIDKNLEVSQCDFKGDSQNTEIESFIIVTNGIIEIFNSTFQQGSFVGIDKGCIICNGSNTQCLIDGCEFTQNKIGSQSAAVQVVSSSCTLLQINGSANKRTIFSGKGNSSPHDGEGLNAAGFTAEIEEGSYVQFIECIFQSCIDLTEGNLISSGAICIFSKSSSMKSKAESNIGEVSITKCKFADCAGKNSGGIFFGENIIPASSQYNIFMNNRLTSQTGSGAADIFFSSKELLDEAGGIEFVCEGVKYESEAIGKIKIEGFSANFAPYLNCKSREVSSNCDDIPCGGTIGMNPEDCPWIDEVELEIPKEVPGDKEDIDEVEKETKKMKDFPVGIIVGIAVGVLAIVVIVVVVIAIIITKKKKTAKSNNKFDPNMLAQNLPMEIQYSHKSSTLDEMNKIMESNNW
;
A
#
# COMPACT_ATOMS: atom_id res chain seq x y z
N MET A 1 -11.63 58.11 -33.41
CA MET A 1 -12.35 58.24 -34.68
C MET A 1 -12.41 56.85 -35.30
N ASN A 2 -13.61 56.25 -35.29
CA ASN A 2 -14.10 55.06 -35.99
C ASN A 2 -13.28 53.75 -35.99
N PHE A 3 -13.70 52.83 -35.12
CA PHE A 3 -14.04 51.40 -35.33
C PHE A 3 -13.62 50.59 -34.10
N PHE A 4 -14.54 50.35 -33.16
CA PHE A 4 -14.62 49.18 -32.25
C PHE A 4 -15.74 49.45 -31.22
N LEU A 5 -17.00 49.33 -31.65
CA LEU A 5 -18.15 49.23 -30.74
C LEU A 5 -19.35 48.66 -31.49
N LEU A 6 -19.28 47.38 -31.89
CA LEU A 6 -20.42 46.66 -32.47
C LEU A 6 -20.15 45.15 -32.42
N PHE A 7 -20.54 44.50 -31.31
CA PHE A 7 -21.01 43.12 -31.25
C PHE A 7 -21.52 42.84 -29.82
N PHE A 8 -22.71 43.34 -29.49
CA PHE A 8 -23.62 42.78 -28.46
C PHE A 8 -24.93 43.57 -28.55
N LEU A 9 -25.75 43.30 -29.58
CA LEU A 9 -27.17 43.68 -29.64
C LEU A 9 -27.82 43.05 -30.88
N SER A 10 -28.10 41.75 -30.83
CA SER A 10 -29.18 41.15 -31.62
C SER A 10 -29.56 39.77 -31.04
N ALA A 11 -30.52 39.75 -30.13
CA ALA A 11 -31.38 38.59 -29.95
C ALA A 11 -32.81 39.12 -29.86
N THR A 12 -33.48 39.01 -30.99
CA THR A 12 -34.89 39.26 -31.19
C THR A 12 -35.75 38.47 -30.22
N CYS A 13 -36.69 39.20 -29.63
CA CYS A 13 -37.84 38.76 -28.87
C CYS A 13 -38.47 37.48 -29.45
N CYS A 14 -38.25 36.35 -28.77
CA CYS A 14 -39.11 35.18 -28.88
C CYS A 14 -39.60 34.90 -27.46
N THR A 15 -40.88 35.13 -27.26
CA THR A 15 -41.64 34.95 -26.03
C THR A 15 -41.38 33.56 -25.43
N ILE A 16 -40.57 33.50 -24.37
CA ILE A 16 -40.56 32.38 -23.45
C ILE A 16 -41.87 32.48 -22.66
N ILE A 17 -42.78 31.55 -22.95
CA ILE A 17 -43.92 31.25 -22.09
C ILE A 17 -43.34 30.80 -20.75
N PRO A 18 -43.65 31.43 -19.61
CA PRO A 18 -43.35 30.85 -18.32
C PRO A 18 -44.32 29.67 -18.16
N LEU A 19 -43.82 28.44 -18.27
CA LEU A 19 -44.51 27.29 -17.69
C LEU A 19 -44.36 27.40 -16.17
N GLN A 20 -45.13 28.32 -15.61
CA GLN A 20 -45.48 28.37 -14.22
C GLN A 20 -46.61 27.36 -14.03
N GLU A 21 -46.27 26.08 -13.97
CA GLU A 21 -47.19 25.11 -13.36
C GLU A 21 -47.26 25.45 -11.87
N SER A 22 -48.43 25.94 -11.48
CA SER A 22 -48.83 26.18 -10.11
C SER A 22 -48.79 24.86 -9.32
N TYR A 23 -47.67 24.57 -8.67
CA TYR A 23 -47.69 23.71 -7.49
C TYR A 23 -48.31 24.50 -6.35
N SER A 24 -49.54 24.11 -6.01
CA SER A 24 -50.25 24.56 -4.83
C SER A 24 -49.41 24.35 -3.59
N ASN A 25 -49.29 25.43 -2.82
CA ASN A 25 -48.78 25.47 -1.45
C ASN A 25 -49.33 24.33 -0.59
N GLU A 26 -48.46 23.38 -0.24
CA GLU A 26 -48.39 22.87 1.13
C GLU A 26 -47.06 23.32 1.70
N GLY A 27 -47.12 24.38 2.52
CA GLY A 27 -45.99 24.90 3.27
C GLY A 27 -45.49 23.85 4.25
N THR A 28 -44.49 23.09 3.82
CA THR A 28 -43.58 22.43 4.74
C THR A 28 -42.37 23.34 4.86
N ILE A 29 -42.25 24.01 6.00
CA ILE A 29 -41.03 24.71 6.39
C ILE A 29 -39.91 23.66 6.36
N CYS A 30 -39.08 23.68 5.32
CA CYS A 30 -37.87 22.88 5.28
C CYS A 30 -36.98 23.39 6.42
N ASN A 31 -36.77 22.56 7.45
CA ASN A 31 -35.77 22.86 8.48
C ASN A 31 -34.43 23.09 7.77
N ALA A 32 -33.84 24.27 7.94
CA ALA A 32 -32.59 24.69 7.29
C ALA A 32 -31.34 23.89 7.77
N ASP A 33 -31.55 22.88 8.62
CA ASP A 33 -30.50 22.07 9.26
C ASP A 33 -30.29 20.69 8.58
N ASP A 34 -30.89 20.46 7.40
CA ASP A 34 -30.82 19.16 6.74
C ASP A 34 -29.50 19.00 5.94
N ASN A 35 -28.57 18.23 6.49
CA ASN A 35 -27.43 17.69 5.75
C ASN A 35 -27.91 16.70 4.69
N CYS A 36 -27.63 16.97 3.42
CA CYS A 36 -28.06 16.12 2.31
C CYS A 36 -26.94 15.19 1.86
N THR A 37 -27.21 13.88 1.91
CA THR A 37 -26.31 12.84 1.40
C THR A 37 -26.93 12.19 0.18
N TRP A 38 -26.18 12.17 -0.91
CA TRP A 38 -26.63 11.69 -2.21
C TRP A 38 -25.64 10.70 -2.81
N GLN A 39 -26.15 9.57 -3.25
CA GLN A 39 -25.50 8.64 -4.16
C GLN A 39 -25.83 9.02 -5.60
N ILE A 40 -24.81 9.23 -6.41
CA ILE A 40 -24.94 9.69 -7.79
C ILE A 40 -24.56 8.56 -8.74
N SER A 41 -25.49 8.17 -9.59
CA SER A 41 -25.27 7.18 -10.65
C SER A 41 -26.19 7.44 -11.83
N SER A 42 -25.63 7.35 -13.04
CA SER A 42 -26.35 7.40 -14.30
C SER A 42 -27.39 6.28 -14.46
N SER A 43 -27.28 5.21 -13.67
CA SER A 43 -28.25 4.10 -13.63
C SER A 43 -29.58 4.47 -12.96
N TYR A 44 -29.61 5.53 -12.16
CA TYR A 44 -30.85 5.99 -11.52
C TYR A 44 -31.73 6.75 -12.52
N THR A 45 -33.04 6.44 -12.51
CA THR A 45 -34.02 7.01 -13.45
C THR A 45 -34.49 8.43 -13.09
N GLY A 46 -34.08 8.97 -11.94
CA GLY A 46 -34.46 10.30 -11.45
C GLY A 46 -33.81 10.63 -10.11
N THR A 47 -34.41 11.55 -9.36
CA THR A 47 -33.97 11.90 -7.99
C THR A 47 -34.96 11.39 -6.96
N ASN A 48 -34.48 10.67 -5.95
CA ASN A 48 -35.27 10.18 -4.83
C ASN A 48 -34.67 10.68 -3.51
N ARG A 49 -35.27 11.74 -2.96
CA ARG A 49 -34.81 12.36 -1.69
C ARG A 49 -34.80 11.39 -0.52
N ASN A 50 -35.78 10.49 -0.43
CA ASN A 50 -35.88 9.55 0.69
C ASN A 50 -34.80 8.47 0.64
N ALA A 51 -34.43 8.04 -0.56
CA ALA A 51 -33.34 7.08 -0.77
C ALA A 51 -31.96 7.74 -0.76
N GLY A 52 -31.89 9.07 -0.88
CA GLY A 52 -30.63 9.78 -1.09
C GLY A 52 -29.96 9.37 -2.40
N THR A 53 -30.72 9.17 -3.47
CA THR A 53 -30.19 8.80 -4.79
C THR A 53 -30.57 9.82 -5.85
N ALA A 54 -29.65 10.14 -6.76
CA ALA A 54 -29.93 11.03 -7.88
C ALA A 54 -29.15 10.61 -9.12
N ARG A 55 -29.74 10.85 -10.29
CA ARG A 55 -29.08 10.53 -11.57
C ARG A 55 -27.77 11.30 -11.79
N ASN A 56 -27.74 12.56 -11.36
CA ASN A 56 -26.61 13.47 -11.50
C ASN A 56 -26.62 14.51 -10.36
N ILE A 57 -25.53 15.27 -10.21
CA ILE A 57 -25.37 16.24 -9.12
C ILE A 57 -26.38 17.38 -9.27
N THR A 58 -26.60 17.89 -10.48
CA THR A 58 -27.54 18.98 -10.78
C THR A 58 -28.95 18.63 -10.30
N ALA A 59 -29.41 17.39 -10.52
CA ALA A 59 -30.72 16.95 -10.09
C ALA A 59 -30.84 16.82 -8.57
N ALA A 60 -29.75 16.55 -7.86
CA ALA A 60 -29.72 16.53 -6.39
C ALA A 60 -29.68 17.95 -5.79
N LEU A 61 -29.01 18.90 -6.45
CA LEU A 61 -28.95 20.31 -6.06
C LEU A 61 -30.31 21.04 -6.16
N GLY A 62 -31.28 20.46 -6.87
CA GLY A 62 -32.66 20.95 -6.88
C GLY A 62 -33.34 20.95 -5.51
N TYR A 63 -32.79 20.23 -4.52
CA TYR A 63 -33.24 20.25 -3.13
C TYR A 63 -32.35 21.18 -2.32
N ALA A 64 -32.92 22.22 -1.71
CA ALA A 64 -32.16 23.17 -0.88
C ALA A 64 -31.63 22.50 0.40
N CYS A 65 -30.31 22.52 0.58
CA CYS A 65 -29.62 22.00 1.76
C CYS A 65 -28.50 22.96 2.18
N SER A 66 -28.19 23.00 3.48
CA SER A 66 -27.06 23.78 4.00
C SER A 66 -25.71 23.10 3.73
N TYR A 67 -25.71 21.78 3.66
CA TYR A 67 -24.54 20.95 3.36
C TYR A 67 -24.92 19.81 2.41
N TYR A 68 -24.08 19.58 1.39
CA TYR A 68 -24.23 18.48 0.45
C TYR A 68 -23.02 17.54 0.51
N PHE A 69 -23.31 16.24 0.56
CA PHE A 69 -22.37 15.16 0.35
C PHE A 69 -22.79 14.33 -0.86
N PHE A 70 -21.96 14.32 -1.90
CA PHE A 70 -22.16 13.56 -3.13
C PHE A 70 -21.16 12.42 -3.22
N GLN A 71 -21.65 11.19 -3.32
CA GLN A 71 -20.86 10.00 -3.58
C GLN A 71 -21.14 9.52 -5.01
N LEU A 72 -20.16 9.65 -5.89
CA LEU A 72 -20.24 9.10 -7.24
C LEU A 72 -20.04 7.57 -7.17
N LEU A 73 -20.95 6.81 -7.77
CA LEU A 73 -20.87 5.34 -7.79
C LEU A 73 -20.28 4.80 -9.10
N ASP A 74 -20.44 5.55 -10.19
CA ASP A 74 -20.01 5.12 -11.51
C ASP A 74 -18.50 5.30 -11.70
N ALA A 75 -17.93 4.47 -12.59
CA ALA A 75 -16.55 4.61 -13.03
C ALA A 75 -16.31 5.91 -13.80
N GLU A 76 -17.31 6.32 -14.60
CA GLU A 76 -17.31 7.57 -15.35
C GLU A 76 -18.49 8.44 -14.95
N HIS A 77 -18.25 9.73 -14.82
CA HIS A 77 -19.27 10.74 -14.58
C HIS A 77 -19.17 11.84 -15.65
N ASN A 78 -20.30 12.17 -16.26
CA ASN A 78 -20.38 13.07 -17.40
C ASN A 78 -21.39 14.18 -17.11
N GLU A 79 -20.90 15.30 -16.57
CA GLU A 79 -21.76 16.40 -16.13
C GLU A 79 -20.98 17.72 -16.12
N PHE A 80 -21.58 18.77 -16.68
CA PHE A 80 -21.16 20.14 -16.43
C PHE A 80 -21.86 20.64 -15.16
N LEU A 81 -21.12 21.27 -14.27
CA LEU A 81 -21.62 21.70 -12.98
C LEU A 81 -21.50 23.22 -12.81
N PHE A 82 -22.63 23.91 -12.75
CA PHE A 82 -22.71 25.33 -12.39
C PHE A 82 -23.25 25.47 -10.97
N LEU A 83 -22.47 26.11 -10.10
CA LEU A 83 -22.77 26.21 -8.69
C LEU A 83 -22.70 27.66 -8.22
N SER A 84 -23.85 28.14 -7.74
CA SER A 84 -24.05 29.50 -7.24
C SER A 84 -24.74 29.55 -5.88
N ASN A 85 -24.76 28.44 -5.15
CA ASN A 85 -25.41 28.33 -3.85
C ASN A 85 -24.37 28.51 -2.73
N PHE A 86 -24.79 29.08 -1.59
CA PHE A 86 -23.95 29.32 -0.41
C PHE A 86 -23.60 28.06 0.40
N SER A 87 -24.01 26.89 -0.06
CA SER A 87 -23.88 25.63 0.69
C SER A 87 -22.45 25.10 0.65
N THR A 88 -22.06 24.38 1.70
CA THR A 88 -20.85 23.56 1.68
C THR A 88 -21.12 22.29 0.87
N ILE A 89 -20.22 21.96 -0.06
CA ILE A 89 -20.35 20.84 -0.98
C ILE A 89 -19.13 19.93 -0.84
N LEU A 90 -19.36 18.65 -0.63
CA LEU A 90 -18.34 17.60 -0.68
C LEU A 90 -18.70 16.59 -1.77
N ILE A 91 -17.81 16.42 -2.76
CA ILE A 91 -17.96 15.45 -3.85
C ILE A 91 -16.84 14.40 -3.73
N LYS A 92 -17.20 13.11 -3.71
CA LYS A 92 -16.26 11.99 -3.68
C LYS A 92 -16.47 11.04 -4.85
N GLY A 93 -15.37 10.62 -5.48
CA GLY A 93 -15.36 9.50 -6.42
C GLY A 93 -15.65 8.16 -5.75
N ARG A 94 -15.87 7.11 -6.55
CA ARG A 94 -16.25 5.77 -6.07
C ARG A 94 -15.20 5.15 -5.14
N ASN A 95 -15.66 4.31 -4.20
CA ASN A 95 -14.81 3.43 -3.40
C ASN A 95 -14.88 2.02 -4.01
N THR A 96 -13.76 1.30 -4.14
CA THR A 96 -13.81 -0.14 -4.44
C THR A 96 -13.89 -0.95 -3.15
N SER A 97 -14.33 -2.19 -3.28
CA SER A 97 -14.51 -3.16 -2.20
C SER A 97 -13.22 -3.60 -1.50
N GLU A 98 -12.04 -3.23 -2.01
CA GLU A 98 -10.74 -3.67 -1.50
C GLU A 98 -9.95 -2.56 -0.79
N GLY A 99 -10.59 -1.43 -0.46
CA GLY A 99 -9.90 -0.29 0.15
C GLY A 99 -8.98 0.48 -0.82
N GLN A 100 -8.84 0.02 -2.06
CA GLN A 100 -8.19 0.79 -3.13
C GLN A 100 -9.14 1.88 -3.65
N LEU A 101 -8.68 3.13 -3.65
CA LEU A 101 -9.44 4.25 -4.20
C LEU A 101 -9.40 4.18 -5.74
N ALA A 102 -10.35 3.49 -6.38
CA ALA A 102 -10.51 3.62 -7.83
C ALA A 102 -11.19 4.94 -8.16
N ARG A 103 -10.43 5.91 -8.66
CA ARG A 103 -10.93 7.24 -9.02
C ARG A 103 -12.10 7.16 -10.01
N THR A 104 -13.13 7.98 -9.79
CA THR A 104 -14.14 8.23 -10.82
C THR A 104 -13.55 9.19 -11.86
N VAL A 105 -13.67 8.84 -13.13
CA VAL A 105 -13.26 9.70 -14.25
C VAL A 105 -14.38 10.70 -14.52
N TRP A 106 -14.09 12.00 -14.43
CA TRP A 106 -15.06 13.06 -14.70
C TRP A 106 -14.71 13.78 -16.01
N ARG A 107 -15.64 13.77 -16.96
CA ARG A 107 -15.54 14.40 -18.28
C ARG A 107 -16.81 15.20 -18.61
N ILE A 108 -16.80 15.92 -19.72
CA ILE A 108 -18.01 16.41 -20.40
C ILE A 108 -18.04 15.96 -21.86
N LYS A 109 -19.24 15.87 -22.41
CA LYS A 109 -19.51 15.48 -23.81
C LYS A 109 -20.19 16.59 -24.60
N VAL A 110 -20.25 17.79 -24.03
CA VAL A 110 -20.92 18.96 -24.59
C VAL A 110 -19.92 20.09 -24.70
N TRP A 111 -20.16 21.01 -25.64
CA TRP A 111 -19.31 22.17 -25.88
C TRP A 111 -19.51 23.21 -24.78
N GLU A 112 -18.83 23.01 -23.66
CA GLU A 112 -18.88 23.90 -22.50
C GLU A 112 -17.50 24.49 -22.19
N GLY A 113 -17.52 25.74 -21.71
CA GLY A 113 -16.31 26.48 -21.38
C GLY A 113 -15.66 26.01 -20.07
N ALA A 114 -16.39 25.35 -19.19
CA ALA A 114 -15.85 24.77 -17.96
C ALA A 114 -16.42 23.38 -17.69
N LEU A 115 -15.73 22.56 -16.88
CA LEU A 115 -16.34 21.37 -16.30
C LEU A 115 -17.08 21.72 -14.99
N ILE A 116 -16.42 22.48 -14.11
CA ILE A 116 -17.03 23.02 -12.88
C ILE A 116 -16.88 24.53 -12.86
N PHE A 117 -18.01 25.23 -12.74
CA PHE A 117 -18.08 26.66 -12.48
C PHE A 117 -18.62 26.90 -11.08
N TYR A 118 -17.77 27.42 -10.18
CA TYR A 118 -18.08 27.59 -8.77
C TYR A 118 -17.99 29.06 -8.34
N SER A 119 -19.10 29.64 -7.90
CA SER A 119 -19.16 31.08 -7.62
C SER A 119 -19.26 31.43 -6.13
N GLN A 120 -19.74 30.55 -5.25
CA GLN A 120 -20.03 30.84 -3.83
C GLN A 120 -19.96 29.57 -2.95
N GLY A 121 -19.57 29.72 -1.68
CA GLY A 121 -19.58 28.64 -0.66
C GLY A 121 -18.24 27.90 -0.50
N ASP A 122 -18.23 26.81 0.26
CA ASP A 122 -17.06 25.92 0.36
C ASP A 122 -17.23 24.62 -0.42
N MET A 123 -16.28 24.30 -1.28
CA MET A 123 -16.27 23.05 -2.05
C MET A 123 -15.06 22.19 -1.71
N THR A 124 -15.31 20.90 -1.48
CA THR A 124 -14.30 19.86 -1.42
C THR A 124 -14.57 18.80 -2.48
N ILE A 125 -13.56 18.47 -3.28
CA ILE A 125 -13.60 17.35 -4.23
C ILE A 125 -12.50 16.38 -3.89
N ALA A 126 -12.83 15.09 -3.79
CA ALA A 126 -11.86 14.06 -3.48
C ALA A 126 -11.98 12.84 -4.40
N ASN A 127 -10.84 12.22 -4.70
CA ASN A 127 -10.75 10.94 -5.41
C ASN A 127 -11.38 10.98 -6.84
N ILE A 128 -11.14 12.07 -7.58
CA ILE A 128 -11.62 12.26 -8.95
C ILE A 128 -10.45 12.37 -9.92
N SER A 129 -10.57 11.73 -11.07
CA SER A 129 -9.69 11.91 -12.23
C SER A 129 -10.39 12.78 -13.26
N PHE A 130 -10.02 14.05 -13.35
CA PHE A 130 -10.54 14.98 -14.34
C PHE A 130 -9.84 14.79 -15.68
N GLN A 131 -10.61 14.64 -16.74
CA GLN A 131 -10.07 14.43 -18.07
C GLN A 131 -10.81 15.27 -19.11
N TYR A 132 -10.05 15.84 -20.03
CA TYR A 132 -10.61 16.47 -21.21
C TYR A 132 -11.15 15.39 -22.17
N ASN A 133 -12.14 15.77 -22.96
CA ASN A 133 -12.70 14.95 -24.02
C ASN A 133 -12.57 15.66 -25.36
N ILE A 134 -12.53 14.91 -26.47
CA ILE A 134 -12.56 15.50 -27.81
C ILE A 134 -13.96 15.24 -28.37
N ILE A 135 -14.65 16.31 -28.75
CA ILE A 135 -15.95 16.23 -29.42
C ILE A 135 -15.85 16.81 -30.82
N ASN A 136 -16.80 16.47 -31.69
CA ASN A 136 -16.95 17.12 -32.97
C ASN A 136 -17.90 18.32 -32.79
N HIS A 137 -17.36 19.54 -32.79
CA HIS A 137 -18.13 20.78 -32.74
C HIS A 137 -18.02 21.47 -34.11
N GLU A 138 -19.16 21.64 -34.79
CA GLU A 138 -19.24 22.27 -36.12
C GLU A 138 -18.33 21.65 -37.20
N GLY A 139 -18.05 20.35 -37.11
CA GLY A 139 -17.20 19.63 -38.07
C GLY A 139 -15.72 19.62 -37.70
N THR A 140 -15.33 20.29 -36.62
CA THR A 140 -13.95 20.32 -36.10
C THR A 140 -13.84 19.50 -34.81
N PRO A 141 -12.83 18.62 -34.67
CA PRO A 141 -12.45 18.08 -33.37
C PRO A 141 -12.10 19.22 -32.43
N THR A 142 -12.67 19.22 -31.22
CA THR A 142 -12.44 20.28 -30.23
C THR A 142 -12.34 19.68 -28.85
N VAL A 143 -11.34 20.10 -28.10
CA VAL A 143 -11.16 19.73 -26.69
C VAL A 143 -12.23 20.40 -25.81
N VAL A 144 -12.89 19.62 -24.96
CA VAL A 144 -13.85 20.07 -23.95
C VAL A 144 -13.48 19.59 -22.54
N PRO A 145 -13.58 20.45 -21.51
CA PRO A 145 -13.93 21.87 -21.60
C PRO A 145 -12.84 22.67 -22.34
N TRP A 146 -13.27 23.63 -23.16
CA TRP A 146 -12.34 24.41 -23.98
C TRP A 146 -11.62 25.51 -23.18
N GLY A 147 -12.22 25.91 -22.04
CA GLY A 147 -11.68 26.88 -21.10
C GLY A 147 -11.05 26.23 -19.88
N PHE A 148 -11.87 25.87 -18.89
CA PHE A 148 -11.41 25.54 -17.53
C PHE A 148 -11.85 24.13 -17.09
N MET A 149 -10.98 23.35 -16.44
CA MET A 149 -11.50 22.20 -15.69
C MET A 149 -12.30 22.70 -14.48
N ILE A 150 -11.71 23.59 -13.68
CA ILE A 150 -12.36 24.18 -12.51
C ILE A 150 -12.18 25.70 -12.55
N SER A 151 -13.29 26.43 -12.52
CA SER A 151 -13.30 27.90 -12.48
C SER A 151 -13.97 28.40 -11.21
N LEU A 152 -13.22 29.16 -10.41
CA LEU A 152 -13.71 29.91 -9.26
C LEU A 152 -13.76 31.39 -9.58
N THR A 153 -14.81 31.82 -10.27
CA THR A 153 -15.00 33.22 -10.68
C THR A 153 -16.40 33.71 -10.28
N GLY A 154 -16.51 35.01 -9.98
CA GLY A 154 -17.75 35.64 -9.49
C GLY A 154 -17.51 36.85 -8.59
N SER A 155 -18.59 37.42 -8.06
CA SER A 155 -18.60 38.66 -7.27
C SER A 155 -17.64 38.63 -6.07
N THR A 156 -17.04 39.78 -5.76
CA THR A 156 -16.20 40.00 -4.57
C THR A 156 -16.97 39.92 -3.25
N THR A 157 -18.31 39.94 -3.30
CA THR A 157 -19.16 39.93 -2.11
C THR A 157 -19.25 38.56 -1.45
N TYR A 158 -18.85 37.49 -2.14
CA TYR A 158 -19.07 36.13 -1.70
C TYR A 158 -17.76 35.43 -1.40
N ARG A 159 -17.74 34.76 -0.25
CA ARG A 159 -16.66 33.88 0.17
C ARG A 159 -16.77 32.57 -0.59
N ARG A 160 -15.64 32.13 -1.14
CA ARG A 160 -15.55 30.85 -1.83
C ARG A 160 -14.26 30.13 -1.50
N SER A 161 -14.36 28.85 -1.18
CA SER A 161 -13.18 28.01 -0.92
C SER A 161 -13.18 26.77 -1.78
N LEU A 162 -12.00 26.30 -2.17
CA LEU A 162 -11.80 25.03 -2.87
C LEU A 162 -10.83 24.15 -2.07
N THR A 163 -11.16 22.87 -1.94
CA THR A 163 -10.24 21.84 -1.47
C THR A 163 -10.25 20.68 -2.46
N LEU A 164 -9.10 20.36 -3.03
CA LEU A 164 -8.88 19.16 -3.86
C LEU A 164 -8.03 18.15 -3.07
N GLN A 165 -8.46 16.88 -3.06
CA GLN A 165 -7.78 15.80 -2.34
C GLN A 165 -7.69 14.53 -3.18
N TYR A 166 -6.48 14.00 -3.37
CA TYR A 166 -6.29 12.74 -4.11
C TYR A 166 -6.83 12.78 -5.55
N CYS A 167 -6.92 13.97 -6.13
CA CYS A 167 -7.41 14.20 -7.48
C CYS A 167 -6.28 14.14 -8.52
N GLU A 168 -6.62 13.73 -9.73
CA GLU A 168 -5.74 13.82 -10.90
C GLU A 168 -6.38 14.77 -11.93
N ILE A 169 -5.59 15.64 -12.54
CA ILE A 169 -6.01 16.43 -13.71
C ILE A 169 -5.09 16.09 -14.87
N HIS A 170 -5.68 15.46 -15.88
CA HIS A 170 -4.97 15.01 -17.07
C HIS A 170 -5.20 16.02 -18.17
N GLY A 171 -4.13 16.59 -18.71
CA GLY A 171 -4.22 17.29 -19.98
C GLY A 171 -4.29 16.32 -21.16
N GLN A 172 -4.24 16.90 -22.35
CA GLN A 172 -4.09 16.15 -23.59
C GLN A 172 -2.58 16.03 -23.91
N ALA A 173 -2.14 14.99 -24.61
CA ALA A 173 -0.71 14.78 -24.90
C ALA A 173 -0.02 16.06 -25.42
N LEU A 174 1.28 16.26 -25.20
CA LEU A 174 1.98 17.54 -25.46
C LEU A 174 1.82 18.13 -26.88
N ASN A 175 1.44 17.30 -27.86
CA ASN A 175 1.20 17.67 -29.26
C ASN A 175 -0.29 17.91 -29.60
N SER A 176 -1.18 17.93 -28.61
CA SER A 176 -2.62 18.11 -28.80
C SER A 176 -3.02 19.58 -28.94
N GLU A 177 -4.32 19.80 -29.18
CA GLU A 177 -4.91 21.12 -28.96
C GLU A 177 -4.60 21.64 -27.56
N GLN A 178 -4.32 22.94 -27.49
CA GLN A 178 -4.01 23.65 -26.26
C GLN A 178 -5.28 23.91 -25.45
N ILE A 179 -5.19 23.75 -24.14
CA ILE A 179 -6.25 24.08 -23.17
C ILE A 179 -6.05 25.50 -22.62
N GLN A 180 -7.10 26.12 -22.10
CA GLN A 180 -6.96 27.45 -21.51
C GLN A 180 -6.42 27.39 -20.07
N PHE A 181 -7.10 26.68 -19.18
CA PHE A 181 -6.69 26.49 -17.78
C PHE A 181 -7.13 25.12 -17.28
N ALA A 182 -6.32 24.50 -16.40
CA ALA A 182 -6.81 23.42 -15.55
C ALA A 182 -7.62 24.00 -14.39
N ILE A 183 -7.03 24.91 -13.63
CA ILE A 183 -7.69 25.60 -12.51
C ILE A 183 -7.50 27.10 -12.67
N ASN A 184 -8.59 27.84 -12.62
CA ASN A 184 -8.56 29.30 -12.56
C ASN A 184 -9.37 29.79 -11.36
N THR A 185 -8.74 30.52 -10.46
CA THR A 185 -9.43 31.16 -9.34
C THR A 185 -9.19 32.65 -9.34
N ASN A 186 -10.23 33.43 -9.01
CA ASN A 186 -10.14 34.86 -8.86
C ASN A 186 -10.81 35.26 -7.54
N LYS A 187 -10.06 35.82 -6.60
CA LYS A 187 -10.53 36.18 -5.25
C LYS A 187 -11.23 35.04 -4.49
N PRO A 188 -10.68 33.81 -4.44
CA PRO A 188 -11.15 32.85 -3.46
C PRO A 188 -10.79 33.30 -2.05
N GLU A 189 -11.52 32.86 -1.04
CA GLU A 189 -11.11 33.00 0.37
C GLU A 189 -9.99 32.02 0.70
N LYS A 190 -10.07 30.79 0.19
CA LYS A 190 -9.09 29.75 0.46
C LYS A 190 -9.00 28.72 -0.67
N VAL A 191 -7.80 28.25 -0.98
CA VAL A 191 -7.60 27.08 -1.85
C VAL A 191 -6.63 26.09 -1.20
N ASN A 192 -7.04 24.83 -1.13
CA ASN A 192 -6.18 23.71 -0.73
C ASN A 192 -6.07 22.70 -1.88
N ILE A 193 -4.85 22.25 -2.16
CA ILE A 193 -4.56 21.16 -3.11
C ILE A 193 -3.66 20.17 -2.38
N ILE A 194 -4.16 18.95 -2.13
CA ILE A 194 -3.48 17.99 -1.26
C ILE A 194 -3.41 16.63 -1.96
N SER A 195 -2.20 16.08 -2.08
CA SER A 195 -1.98 14.77 -2.70
C SER A 195 -2.57 14.66 -4.10
N CYS A 196 -2.46 15.73 -4.89
CA CYS A 196 -3.00 15.81 -6.25
C CYS A 196 -1.91 15.60 -7.30
N ALA A 197 -2.30 15.18 -8.51
CA ALA A 197 -1.39 15.12 -9.65
C ALA A 197 -1.94 15.91 -10.85
N PHE A 198 -1.07 16.66 -11.49
CA PHE A 198 -1.33 17.43 -12.70
C PHE A 198 -0.32 17.01 -13.74
N TYR A 199 -0.79 16.53 -14.89
CA TYR A 199 0.13 16.06 -15.91
C TYR A 199 -0.30 16.32 -17.34
N LYS A 200 0.70 16.56 -18.19
CA LYS A 200 0.55 16.79 -19.64
C LYS A 200 -0.36 17.97 -19.96
N LEU A 201 -0.27 19.07 -19.22
CA LEU A 201 -1.08 20.26 -19.50
C LEU A 201 -0.39 21.09 -20.59
N ASN A 202 -0.98 21.19 -21.78
CA ASN A 202 -0.50 22.06 -22.86
C ASN A 202 -1.37 23.30 -22.97
N VAL A 203 -0.89 24.46 -22.55
CA VAL A 203 -1.69 25.67 -22.36
C VAL A 203 -1.61 26.58 -23.59
N LYS A 204 -2.72 27.27 -23.89
CA LYS A 204 -2.82 28.24 -24.99
C LYS A 204 -1.85 29.40 -24.79
N GLN A 205 -1.44 30.01 -25.90
CA GLN A 205 -0.40 31.04 -25.92
C GLN A 205 -0.60 32.11 -24.84
N GLN A 206 -1.83 32.58 -24.61
CA GLN A 206 -2.12 33.72 -23.73
C GLN A 206 -2.66 33.37 -22.35
N ASP A 207 -2.58 32.10 -21.95
CA ASP A 207 -3.26 31.60 -20.76
C ASP A 207 -2.31 30.87 -19.80
N ARG A 208 -2.85 30.48 -18.64
CA ARG A 208 -2.09 29.93 -17.49
C ARG A 208 -2.53 28.51 -17.19
N GLY A 209 -1.61 27.61 -16.90
CA GLY A 209 -1.98 26.24 -16.56
C GLY A 209 -2.86 26.17 -15.31
N ILE A 210 -2.33 26.71 -14.21
CA ILE A 210 -2.98 26.74 -12.90
C ILE A 210 -2.80 28.15 -12.35
N SER A 211 -3.90 28.87 -12.14
CA SER A 211 -3.85 30.29 -11.76
C SER A 211 -4.66 30.59 -10.50
N PHE A 212 -3.98 31.21 -9.53
CA PHE A 212 -4.57 31.72 -8.30
C PHE A 212 -4.43 33.23 -8.24
N VAL A 213 -5.53 33.95 -8.48
CA VAL A 213 -5.55 35.41 -8.50
C VAL A 213 -6.22 35.94 -7.22
N ASN A 214 -5.54 36.78 -6.45
CA ASN A 214 -5.97 37.36 -5.19
C ASN A 214 -6.46 36.31 -4.16
N CYS A 215 -5.69 35.24 -3.96
CA CYS A 215 -6.00 34.20 -2.99
C CYS A 215 -5.25 34.48 -1.68
N PRO A 216 -5.95 34.85 -0.59
CA PRO A 216 -5.29 35.21 0.67
C PRO A 216 -4.79 33.99 1.45
N LEU A 217 -5.29 32.78 1.15
CA LEU A 217 -4.81 31.54 1.75
C LEU A 217 -4.73 30.42 0.71
N LEU A 218 -3.52 30.09 0.30
CA LEU A 218 -3.23 29.03 -0.66
C LEU A 218 -2.33 27.97 0.00
N VAL A 219 -2.77 26.73 -0.01
CA VAL A 219 -2.03 25.58 0.53
C VAL A 219 -1.93 24.49 -0.53
N ILE A 220 -0.72 24.09 -0.90
CA ILE A 220 -0.43 23.01 -1.85
C ILE A 220 0.52 22.03 -1.18
N LYS A 221 0.09 20.78 -1.00
CA LYS A 221 0.87 19.75 -0.29
C LYS A 221 0.93 18.45 -1.04
N ASP A 222 2.10 17.80 -0.97
CA ASP A 222 2.34 16.42 -1.42
C ASP A 222 1.84 16.16 -2.84
N SER A 223 1.95 17.15 -3.72
CA SER A 223 1.34 17.15 -5.05
C SER A 223 2.40 17.11 -6.15
N ASN A 224 2.04 16.51 -7.29
CA ASN A 224 2.93 16.35 -8.44
C ASN A 224 2.47 17.18 -9.63
N PHE A 225 3.41 17.89 -10.25
CA PHE A 225 3.22 18.72 -11.44
C PHE A 225 4.24 18.26 -12.49
N THR A 226 3.79 17.52 -13.50
CA THR A 226 4.67 16.87 -14.48
C THR A 226 4.28 17.20 -15.92
N ASP A 227 5.22 17.66 -16.74
CA ASP A 227 4.99 17.96 -18.17
C ASP A 227 3.90 19.05 -18.37
N LEU A 228 4.03 20.19 -17.69
CA LEU A 228 3.15 21.33 -17.88
C LEU A 228 3.83 22.36 -18.79
N LEU A 229 3.19 22.69 -19.91
CA LEU A 229 3.68 23.62 -20.91
C LEU A 229 2.85 24.91 -20.89
N GLY A 230 3.41 25.96 -20.32
CA GLY A 230 2.95 27.34 -20.46
C GLY A 230 3.57 28.00 -21.68
N GLN A 231 2.92 29.04 -22.21
CA GLN A 231 3.46 29.78 -23.36
C GLN A 231 3.76 31.25 -23.04
N GLU A 232 2.83 31.98 -22.42
CA GLU A 232 3.04 33.38 -21.98
C GLU A 232 3.24 33.53 -20.46
N TYR A 233 2.84 32.55 -19.65
CA TYR A 233 2.99 32.59 -18.19
C TYR A 233 3.74 31.36 -17.69
N SER A 234 3.80 31.12 -16.37
CA SER A 234 4.60 30.00 -15.86
C SER A 234 4.15 28.65 -16.43
N GLY A 235 5.11 27.72 -16.51
CA GLY A 235 4.81 26.38 -16.96
C GLY A 235 3.92 25.63 -15.97
N GLY A 236 4.07 25.86 -14.66
CA GLY A 236 3.33 25.13 -13.62
C GLY A 236 2.19 25.93 -12.96
N ILE A 237 2.54 26.84 -12.04
CA ILE A 237 1.60 27.53 -11.16
C ILE A 237 1.85 29.04 -11.17
N ASP A 238 0.79 29.81 -11.44
CA ASP A 238 0.76 31.27 -11.32
C ASP A 238 -0.03 31.72 -10.09
N ILE A 239 0.61 32.52 -9.23
CA ILE A 239 -0.02 33.14 -8.07
C ILE A 239 0.13 34.65 -8.19
N ILE A 240 -0.98 35.36 -8.36
CA ILE A 240 -0.96 36.81 -8.57
C ILE A 240 -1.85 37.52 -7.57
N ASP A 241 -1.31 38.49 -6.86
CA ASP A 241 -2.09 39.43 -6.06
C ASP A 241 -1.93 40.86 -6.58
N ASN A 242 -3.08 41.44 -6.92
CA ASN A 242 -3.21 42.79 -7.46
C ASN A 242 -3.48 43.83 -6.35
N GLY A 243 -3.19 43.48 -5.09
CA GLY A 243 -3.35 44.29 -3.87
C GLY A 243 -4.78 44.45 -3.39
N ILE A 244 -5.60 43.43 -3.61
CA ILE A 244 -6.97 43.40 -3.11
C ILE A 244 -7.01 42.70 -1.75
N SER A 245 -6.07 41.79 -1.49
CA SER A 245 -5.96 41.05 -0.24
C SER A 245 -5.21 41.88 0.81
N LEU A 246 -5.72 41.95 2.04
CA LEU A 246 -4.99 42.59 3.15
C LEU A 246 -3.83 41.70 3.65
N THR A 247 -4.02 40.39 3.58
CA THR A 247 -3.07 39.37 4.02
C THR A 247 -2.98 38.26 2.98
N ILE A 248 -1.79 37.74 2.72
CA ILE A 248 -1.55 36.60 1.82
C ILE A 248 -0.70 35.57 2.55
N ASN A 249 -1.18 34.33 2.58
CA ASN A 249 -0.45 33.19 3.12
C ASN A 249 -0.37 32.10 2.05
N ILE A 250 0.83 31.85 1.56
CA ILE A 250 1.12 30.82 0.55
C ILE A 250 2.00 29.75 1.21
N GLU A 251 1.52 28.51 1.19
CA GLU A 251 2.27 27.34 1.63
C GLU A 251 2.30 26.30 0.51
N ILE A 252 3.49 25.96 0.03
CA ILE A 252 3.74 24.91 -0.95
C ILE A 252 4.77 23.96 -0.35
N SER A 253 4.40 22.70 -0.09
CA SER A 253 5.31 21.76 0.59
C SER A 253 5.24 20.32 0.10
N GLY A 254 6.38 19.62 0.10
CA GLY A 254 6.42 18.21 -0.29
C GLY A 254 6.03 17.96 -1.75
N CYS A 255 6.10 18.99 -2.61
CA CYS A 255 5.64 18.92 -3.99
C CYS A 255 6.78 18.61 -4.95
N THR A 256 6.44 18.01 -6.09
CA THR A 256 7.37 17.77 -7.20
C THR A 256 6.93 18.55 -8.43
N PHE A 257 7.87 19.30 -9.01
CA PHE A 257 7.72 20.01 -10.28
C PHE A 257 8.75 19.46 -11.26
N GLN A 258 8.27 18.78 -12.29
CA GLN A 258 9.13 18.11 -13.25
C GLN A 258 8.76 18.48 -14.68
N ARG A 259 9.73 18.96 -15.47
CA ARG A 259 9.54 19.35 -16.87
C ARG A 259 8.36 20.31 -17.06
N CYS A 260 8.25 21.27 -16.14
CA CYS A 260 7.37 22.41 -16.29
C CYS A 260 8.10 23.46 -17.14
N PHE A 261 7.55 23.79 -18.29
CA PHE A 261 8.17 24.65 -19.29
C PHE A 261 7.33 25.88 -19.57
N THR A 262 7.98 27.02 -19.74
CA THR A 262 7.37 28.18 -20.38
C THR A 262 8.25 28.75 -21.47
N SER A 263 7.64 29.17 -22.59
CA SER A 263 8.33 29.98 -23.60
C SER A 263 8.37 31.47 -23.26
N SER A 264 7.73 31.88 -22.16
CA SER A 264 7.67 33.27 -21.73
C SER A 264 8.87 33.68 -20.90
N ILE A 265 8.90 34.96 -20.55
CA ILE A 265 9.88 35.52 -19.62
C ILE A 265 9.67 35.04 -18.17
N ASP A 266 8.66 34.25 -17.84
CA ASP A 266 8.35 33.88 -16.45
C ASP A 266 9.13 32.63 -15.98
N ALA A 267 8.61 31.93 -14.97
CA ALA A 267 9.21 30.73 -14.40
C ALA A 267 8.72 29.43 -15.05
N GLY A 268 9.58 28.42 -15.14
CA GLY A 268 9.15 27.10 -15.59
C GLY A 268 8.16 26.45 -14.62
N ALA A 269 8.40 26.46 -13.31
CA ALA A 269 7.53 25.77 -12.34
C ALA A 269 6.55 26.70 -11.60
N ILE A 270 7.02 27.73 -10.89
CA ILE A 270 6.18 28.57 -10.03
C ILE A 270 6.47 30.05 -10.30
N TYR A 271 5.44 30.81 -10.62
CA TYR A 271 5.49 32.27 -10.69
C TYR A 271 4.58 32.90 -9.63
N ILE A 272 5.16 33.79 -8.82
CA ILE A 272 4.45 34.54 -7.78
C ILE A 272 4.66 36.03 -8.02
N ASN A 273 3.57 36.81 -8.08
CA ASN A 273 3.62 38.26 -8.22
C ASN A 273 2.69 38.95 -7.21
N ILE A 274 3.27 39.67 -6.25
CA ILE A 274 2.58 40.44 -5.20
C ILE A 274 2.89 41.93 -5.40
N SER A 275 2.02 42.59 -6.16
CA SER A 275 2.31 43.89 -6.79
C SER A 275 2.07 45.13 -5.91
N GLN A 276 1.53 45.00 -4.69
CA GLN A 276 1.19 46.14 -3.83
C GLN A 276 1.92 46.12 -2.47
N SER A 277 2.23 47.32 -1.96
CA SER A 277 3.08 47.52 -0.76
C SER A 277 2.35 47.39 0.59
N THR A 278 1.01 47.40 0.60
CA THR A 278 0.22 47.38 1.85
C THR A 278 -0.15 45.98 2.33
N VAL A 279 0.28 44.93 1.62
CA VAL A 279 -0.14 43.56 1.90
C VAL A 279 0.82 42.87 2.85
N GLU A 280 0.29 42.29 3.91
CA GLU A 280 1.04 41.39 4.79
C GLU A 280 1.14 40.00 4.13
N ALA A 281 2.26 39.74 3.45
CA ALA A 281 2.47 38.48 2.73
C ALA A 281 3.45 37.54 3.45
N SER A 282 3.09 36.28 3.55
CA SER A 282 3.90 35.17 4.08
C SER A 282 3.97 34.06 3.05
N ILE A 283 5.18 33.70 2.64
CA ILE A 283 5.40 32.70 1.58
C ILE A 283 6.33 31.60 2.11
N ALA A 284 5.89 30.36 2.03
CA ALA A 284 6.67 29.16 2.35
C ALA A 284 6.62 28.16 1.19
N ILE A 285 7.79 27.82 0.65
CA ILE A 285 7.99 26.81 -0.40
C ILE A 285 9.03 25.83 0.13
N ASN A 286 8.61 24.71 0.72
CA ASN A 286 9.48 23.90 1.57
C ASN A 286 9.48 22.41 1.19
N ASN A 287 10.64 21.76 1.22
CA ASN A 287 10.77 20.32 0.94
C ASN A 287 10.21 19.93 -0.45
N CYS A 288 10.33 20.80 -1.44
CA CYS A 288 9.91 20.53 -2.81
C CYS A 288 11.08 20.11 -3.69
N THR A 289 10.78 19.34 -4.74
CA THR A 289 11.76 18.96 -5.78
C THR A 289 11.41 19.65 -7.09
N PHE A 290 12.39 20.34 -7.67
CA PHE A 290 12.28 21.02 -8.96
C PHE A 290 13.28 20.40 -9.93
N ASN A 291 12.80 19.57 -10.85
CA ASN A 291 13.65 18.80 -11.75
C ASN A 291 13.39 19.09 -13.23
N SER A 292 14.42 19.51 -13.95
CA SER A 292 14.37 19.76 -15.40
C SER A 292 13.26 20.73 -15.78
N ASN A 293 13.04 21.81 -15.02
CA ASN A 293 12.08 22.84 -15.39
C ASN A 293 12.76 23.92 -16.24
N LYS A 294 11.99 24.60 -17.09
CA LYS A 294 12.54 25.60 -18.03
C LYS A 294 11.66 26.84 -18.09
N GLY A 295 12.25 28.01 -17.89
CA GLY A 295 11.53 29.28 -18.08
C GLY A 295 12.43 30.38 -18.59
N GLY A 296 11.88 31.57 -18.78
CA GLY A 296 12.64 32.74 -19.21
C GLY A 296 13.53 33.26 -18.10
N ASN A 297 12.93 33.91 -17.10
CA ASN A 297 13.62 34.50 -15.97
C ASN A 297 14.02 33.45 -14.92
N SER A 298 13.32 32.32 -14.83
CA SER A 298 13.68 31.25 -13.92
C SER A 298 13.31 29.87 -14.43
N GLY A 299 14.18 28.87 -14.26
CA GLY A 299 13.81 27.49 -14.56
C GLY A 299 12.78 26.95 -13.58
N ALA A 300 12.94 27.20 -12.28
CA ALA A 300 12.01 26.73 -11.27
C ALA A 300 11.08 27.82 -10.70
N ILE A 301 11.58 28.78 -9.91
CA ILE A 301 10.75 29.74 -9.17
C ILE A 301 11.07 31.19 -9.58
N LEU A 302 10.04 31.98 -9.92
CA LEU A 302 10.11 33.43 -10.06
C LEU A 302 9.20 34.08 -9.03
N LEU A 303 9.78 34.90 -8.15
CA LEU A 303 9.06 35.59 -7.09
C LEU A 303 9.25 37.11 -7.22
N ILE A 304 8.16 37.82 -7.49
CA ILE A 304 8.10 39.29 -7.58
C ILE A 304 7.24 39.81 -6.42
N PHE A 305 7.77 40.72 -5.60
CA PHE A 305 6.98 41.33 -4.53
C PHE A 305 7.41 42.75 -4.17
N ASN A 306 6.48 43.54 -3.64
CA ASN A 306 6.79 44.83 -3.02
C ASN A 306 7.25 44.64 -1.57
N SER A 307 6.44 44.00 -0.73
CA SER A 307 6.69 43.77 0.70
C SER A 307 6.24 42.37 1.10
N ILE A 308 6.97 41.74 2.04
CA ILE A 308 6.64 40.44 2.64
C ILE A 308 7.06 40.44 4.11
N ASN A 309 6.25 39.81 4.95
CA ASN A 309 6.52 39.61 6.37
C ASN A 309 7.45 38.42 6.59
N SER A 310 7.26 37.34 5.82
CA SER A 310 8.10 36.15 5.91
C SER A 310 8.31 35.48 4.56
N LEU A 311 9.51 34.96 4.35
CA LEU A 311 9.90 34.18 3.18
C LEU A 311 10.66 32.93 3.61
N GLN A 312 10.19 31.77 3.17
CA GLN A 312 10.88 30.49 3.30
C GLN A 312 10.87 29.79 1.95
N ILE A 313 12.06 29.43 1.49
CA ILE A 313 12.33 28.56 0.34
C ILE A 313 13.30 27.49 0.85
N TYR A 314 12.83 26.69 1.81
CA TYR A 314 13.67 25.89 2.71
C TYR A 314 13.73 24.41 2.29
N ASN A 315 14.90 23.77 2.39
CA ASN A 315 15.09 22.34 2.11
C ASN A 315 14.57 21.88 0.72
N ASN A 316 14.66 22.72 -0.30
CA ASN A 316 14.27 22.33 -1.65
C ASN A 316 15.44 21.69 -2.40
N ILE A 317 15.13 20.81 -3.35
CA ILE A 317 16.10 20.17 -4.23
C ILE A 317 15.86 20.70 -5.65
N PHE A 318 16.86 21.37 -6.21
CA PHE A 318 16.84 21.89 -7.57
C PHE A 318 17.79 21.09 -8.46
N LEU A 319 17.25 20.43 -9.49
CA LEU A 319 17.98 19.54 -10.39
C LEU A 319 17.81 20.00 -11.83
N ASN A 320 18.91 20.26 -12.53
CA ASN A 320 18.93 20.43 -14.00
C ASN A 320 17.92 21.46 -14.56
N ASN A 321 17.62 22.53 -13.82
CA ASN A 321 16.71 23.56 -14.30
C ASN A 321 17.40 24.49 -15.30
N GLU A 322 16.66 24.98 -16.28
CA GLU A 322 17.16 25.77 -17.40
C GLU A 322 16.49 27.14 -17.49
N ILE A 323 17.25 28.14 -17.95
CA ILE A 323 16.72 29.45 -18.35
C ILE A 323 16.94 29.69 -19.84
N THR A 324 16.04 30.44 -20.46
CA THR A 324 16.21 30.95 -21.83
C THR A 324 16.69 32.40 -21.87
N GLU A 325 16.43 33.20 -20.83
CA GLU A 325 16.85 34.60 -20.78
C GLU A 325 18.24 34.77 -20.14
N VAL A 326 19.04 35.68 -20.69
CA VAL A 326 20.41 35.95 -20.21
C VAL A 326 20.44 36.50 -18.78
N ASN A 327 19.36 37.18 -18.37
CA ASN A 327 19.25 37.82 -17.07
C ASN A 327 18.48 37.00 -16.02
N GLY A 328 18.15 35.74 -16.31
CA GLY A 328 17.45 34.87 -15.38
C GLY A 328 18.33 34.21 -14.31
N ALA A 329 17.76 33.22 -13.63
CA ALA A 329 18.43 32.29 -12.72
C ALA A 329 17.93 30.86 -12.97
N GLN A 330 18.80 29.86 -13.00
CA GLN A 330 18.35 28.48 -13.27
C GLN A 330 17.28 28.00 -12.28
N ASP A 331 17.44 28.28 -10.99
CA ASP A 331 16.55 27.76 -9.96
C ASP A 331 15.57 28.80 -9.43
N VAL A 332 16.08 29.88 -8.84
CA VAL A 332 15.23 30.86 -8.15
C VAL A 332 15.63 32.27 -8.55
N PHE A 333 14.67 33.04 -9.05
CA PHE A 333 14.83 34.48 -9.24
C PHE A 333 13.85 35.25 -8.36
N ILE A 334 14.40 36.07 -7.45
CA ILE A 334 13.63 36.94 -6.56
C ILE A 334 13.79 38.41 -6.98
N LEU A 335 12.68 39.11 -7.24
CA LEU A 335 12.64 40.52 -7.54
C LEU A 335 11.81 41.29 -6.50
N LYS A 336 12.50 42.05 -5.65
CA LYS A 336 11.86 43.03 -4.76
C LYS A 336 11.77 44.38 -5.46
N THR A 337 10.56 44.78 -5.84
CA THR A 337 10.29 45.95 -6.70
C THR A 337 10.33 47.30 -5.96
N THR A 338 10.42 47.29 -4.64
CA THR A 338 10.54 48.49 -3.81
C THR A 338 11.63 48.32 -2.75
N ASN A 339 12.22 49.43 -2.30
CA ASN A 339 13.14 49.44 -1.15
C ASN A 339 12.56 50.25 0.03
N ASP A 340 11.31 49.96 0.35
CA ASP A 340 10.53 50.56 1.45
C ASP A 340 11.17 50.37 2.83
N LEU A 341 11.88 49.26 3.05
CA LEU A 341 12.56 48.95 4.31
C LEU A 341 13.98 49.53 4.43
N GLY A 342 14.46 50.27 3.41
CA GLY A 342 15.80 50.85 3.41
C GLY A 342 16.92 49.81 3.56
N TRP A 343 16.71 48.59 3.05
CA TRP A 343 17.69 47.52 3.15
C TRP A 343 19.01 47.94 2.51
N SER A 344 20.11 47.74 3.20
CA SER A 344 21.44 47.69 2.59
C SER A 344 21.59 46.41 1.75
N ALA A 345 22.51 46.41 0.79
CA ALA A 345 22.82 45.22 -0.01
C ALA A 345 23.16 43.99 0.86
N SER A 346 23.90 44.17 1.96
CA SER A 346 24.24 43.09 2.90
C SER A 346 23.03 42.56 3.67
N GLN A 347 22.07 43.42 4.04
CA GLN A 347 20.84 42.98 4.70
C GLN A 347 19.96 42.17 3.75
N ALA A 348 19.81 42.64 2.51
CA ALA A 348 19.09 41.90 1.47
C ALA A 348 19.73 40.53 1.22
N GLN A 349 21.05 40.48 1.07
CA GLN A 349 21.78 39.23 0.88
C GLN A 349 21.54 38.24 2.03
N ASN A 350 21.66 38.71 3.27
CA ASN A 350 21.48 37.86 4.45
C ASN A 350 20.03 37.34 4.55
N PHE A 351 19.05 38.21 4.30
CA PHE A 351 17.63 37.83 4.31
C PHE A 351 17.36 36.69 3.31
N PHE A 352 17.78 36.84 2.05
CA PHE A 352 17.54 35.80 1.04
C PHE A 352 18.36 34.53 1.29
N LYS A 353 19.58 34.66 1.85
CA LYS A 353 20.37 33.49 2.25
C LYS A 353 19.67 32.66 3.33
N VAL A 354 19.11 33.31 4.35
CA VAL A 354 18.33 32.65 5.41
C VAL A 354 17.06 32.02 4.85
N ALA A 355 16.36 32.73 3.95
CA ALA A 355 15.16 32.17 3.31
C ALA A 355 15.44 30.88 2.53
N LEU A 356 16.65 30.70 1.99
CA LEU A 356 17.07 29.55 1.18
C LEU A 356 17.80 28.45 1.97
N GLU A 357 17.81 28.52 3.30
CA GLU A 357 18.56 27.58 4.13
C GLU A 357 18.15 26.12 3.85
N GLY A 358 19.14 25.21 3.86
CA GLY A 358 18.95 23.78 3.60
C GLY A 358 18.60 23.41 2.15
N SER A 359 18.28 24.36 1.28
CA SER A 359 18.06 24.10 -0.14
C SER A 359 19.37 23.78 -0.87
N MET A 360 19.29 22.89 -1.87
CA MET A 360 20.43 22.39 -2.62
C MET A 360 20.19 22.49 -4.13
N SER A 361 21.26 22.72 -4.89
CA SER A 361 21.22 22.82 -6.36
C SER A 361 22.35 22.06 -7.03
N THR A 362 22.08 21.51 -8.22
CA THR A 362 23.12 20.93 -9.10
C THR A 362 23.97 22.00 -9.79
N GLU A 363 23.53 23.26 -9.79
CA GLU A 363 24.14 24.35 -10.54
C GLU A 363 24.79 25.40 -9.65
N ASN A 364 25.87 26.00 -10.14
CA ASN A 364 26.56 27.07 -9.43
C ASN A 364 25.90 28.43 -9.69
N LYS A 365 25.70 29.22 -8.62
CA LYS A 365 25.04 30.54 -8.70
C LYS A 365 23.64 30.45 -9.33
N SER A 366 22.96 29.34 -9.06
CA SER A 366 21.64 29.02 -9.62
C SER A 366 20.51 29.91 -9.11
N VAL A 367 20.76 30.69 -8.06
CA VAL A 367 19.82 31.65 -7.48
C VAL A 367 20.27 33.08 -7.73
N LYS A 368 19.32 33.93 -8.17
CA LYS A 368 19.48 35.37 -8.36
C LYS A 368 18.48 36.13 -7.52
N TYR A 369 18.87 37.29 -7.01
CA TYR A 369 17.94 38.24 -6.43
C TYR A 369 18.26 39.67 -6.87
N GLN A 370 17.23 40.52 -6.93
CA GLN A 370 17.34 41.93 -7.22
C GLN A 370 16.41 42.72 -6.31
N VAL A 371 16.92 43.79 -5.71
CA VAL A 371 16.14 44.75 -4.92
C VAL A 371 16.17 46.09 -5.64
N PHE A 372 15.04 46.78 -5.71
CA PHE A 372 14.95 48.09 -6.37
C PHE A 372 16.00 49.07 -5.85
N GLY A 373 16.75 49.69 -6.76
CA GLY A 373 17.87 50.58 -6.46
C GLY A 373 19.22 49.88 -6.28
N TYR A 374 19.29 48.56 -6.41
CA TYR A 374 20.52 47.77 -6.36
C TYR A 374 20.71 46.92 -7.61
N ASP A 375 21.97 46.64 -7.94
CA ASP A 375 22.32 45.65 -8.96
C ASP A 375 21.89 44.25 -8.53
N ALA A 376 21.59 43.40 -9.50
CA ALA A 376 21.25 42.03 -9.23
C ALA A 376 22.46 41.25 -8.68
N ASN A 377 22.21 40.40 -7.70
CA ASN A 377 23.22 39.58 -7.03
C ASN A 377 22.86 38.09 -7.16
N THR A 378 23.86 37.23 -6.96
CA THR A 378 23.68 35.77 -7.02
C THR A 378 23.98 35.13 -5.67
N ILE A 379 23.30 34.02 -5.39
CA ILE A 379 23.53 33.17 -4.22
C ILE A 379 23.90 31.78 -4.74
N THR A 380 24.98 31.22 -4.21
CA THR A 380 25.34 29.82 -4.42
C THR A 380 24.72 29.00 -3.29
N LEU A 381 23.81 28.10 -3.64
CA LEU A 381 23.26 27.12 -2.70
C LEU A 381 24.32 26.06 -2.38
N ASN A 382 24.06 25.26 -1.34
CA ASN A 382 24.83 24.04 -1.14
C ASN A 382 24.71 23.19 -2.41
N GLN A 383 25.84 22.75 -2.94
CA GLN A 383 25.81 21.89 -4.11
C GLN A 383 25.14 20.58 -3.70
N PHE A 384 24.02 20.28 -4.34
CA PHE A 384 23.57 18.91 -4.43
C PHE A 384 24.62 18.22 -5.29
N ILE A 385 25.54 17.51 -4.66
CA ILE A 385 26.32 16.52 -5.37
C ILE A 385 25.27 15.53 -5.82
N ILE A 386 24.88 15.62 -7.10
CA ILE A 386 24.13 14.53 -7.72
C ILE A 386 24.96 13.31 -7.37
N PRO A 387 24.40 12.36 -6.59
CA PRO A 387 25.16 11.17 -6.24
C PRO A 387 25.73 10.61 -7.54
N ASP A 388 26.99 10.17 -7.50
CA ASP A 388 27.90 9.94 -8.64
C ASP A 388 27.44 8.77 -9.55
N PHE A 389 26.15 8.78 -9.89
CA PHE A 389 25.40 7.76 -10.56
C PHE A 389 24.51 8.38 -11.62
N GLU A 390 24.50 7.74 -12.78
CA GLU A 390 23.78 8.22 -13.95
C GLU A 390 22.30 7.87 -13.83
N ILE A 391 21.40 8.80 -14.14
CA ILE A 391 19.95 8.53 -14.21
C ILE A 391 19.53 8.50 -15.69
N LYS A 392 18.84 7.44 -16.08
CA LYS A 392 18.43 7.19 -17.46
C LYS A 392 16.94 6.85 -17.52
N TYR A 393 16.22 7.50 -18.43
CA TYR A 393 14.80 7.27 -18.64
C TYR A 393 14.61 6.41 -19.89
N ILE A 394 13.83 5.34 -19.77
CA ILE A 394 13.53 4.43 -20.88
C ILE A 394 12.04 4.50 -21.15
N LYS A 395 11.68 4.87 -22.38
CA LYS A 395 10.30 4.85 -22.86
C LYS A 395 10.07 3.60 -23.69
N ASN A 396 8.81 3.13 -23.69
CA ASN A 396 8.38 2.02 -24.52
C ASN A 396 8.85 2.20 -26.00
N PRO A 397 9.34 1.14 -26.67
CA PRO A 397 9.98 1.19 -27.99
C PRO A 397 9.14 1.81 -29.12
N ASN A 398 7.84 2.03 -28.92
CA ASN A 398 6.96 2.69 -29.88
C ASN A 398 6.97 4.23 -29.81
N GLY A 399 7.69 4.84 -28.86
CA GLY A 399 7.81 6.30 -28.73
C GLY A 399 9.00 6.88 -29.53
N GLU A 400 8.81 8.04 -30.17
CA GLU A 400 9.91 8.83 -30.74
C GLU A 400 10.70 9.54 -29.60
N GLY A 401 12.01 9.26 -29.49
CA GLY A 401 12.96 9.96 -28.62
C GLY A 401 13.23 9.31 -27.25
N GLU A 402 14.53 9.18 -26.91
CA GLU A 402 15.16 8.50 -25.75
C GLU A 402 15.51 7.01 -25.95
N GLU A 403 16.43 6.50 -25.11
CA GLU A 403 16.95 5.12 -25.15
C GLU A 403 15.78 4.12 -24.97
N GLN A 404 15.69 3.13 -25.87
CA GLN A 404 14.52 2.24 -25.97
C GLN A 404 14.62 0.96 -25.13
N PHE A 405 15.83 0.60 -24.69
CA PHE A 405 16.10 -0.71 -24.08
C PHE A 405 17.04 -0.56 -22.88
N ILE A 406 16.72 -1.23 -21.76
CA ILE A 406 17.50 -1.31 -20.52
C ILE A 406 18.93 -1.76 -20.82
N THR A 407 19.07 -2.76 -21.67
CA THR A 407 20.35 -3.32 -22.09
C THR A 407 21.23 -2.29 -22.80
N SER A 408 20.64 -1.41 -23.61
CA SER A 408 21.39 -0.34 -24.29
C SER A 408 21.92 0.71 -23.31
N VAL A 409 21.16 0.97 -22.24
CA VAL A 409 21.45 1.95 -21.20
C VAL A 409 22.53 1.48 -20.24
N LEU A 410 22.53 0.18 -19.92
CA LEU A 410 23.50 -0.43 -19.00
C LEU A 410 24.94 -0.24 -19.50
N GLY A 411 25.16 -0.42 -20.81
CA GLY A 411 26.43 -0.20 -21.50
C GLY A 411 27.53 -1.20 -21.12
N ASP A 412 28.62 -1.19 -21.89
CA ASP A 412 29.76 -2.11 -21.76
C ASP A 412 30.89 -1.60 -20.86
N GLU A 413 31.14 -0.29 -20.84
CA GLU A 413 32.17 0.31 -19.98
C GLU A 413 31.80 1.75 -19.59
N SER A 414 31.58 2.01 -18.30
CA SER A 414 31.37 3.36 -17.79
C SER A 414 32.35 3.70 -16.68
N THR A 415 32.96 4.88 -16.75
CA THR A 415 33.61 5.52 -15.58
C THR A 415 32.64 5.74 -14.42
N ILE A 416 31.34 5.70 -14.71
CA ILE A 416 30.26 5.90 -13.76
C ILE A 416 30.03 4.59 -13.01
N THR A 417 30.29 4.61 -11.71
CA THR A 417 30.24 3.41 -10.87
C THR A 417 28.81 2.97 -10.55
N GLN A 418 27.80 3.77 -10.83
CA GLN A 418 26.42 3.49 -10.42
C GLN A 418 25.43 4.01 -11.48
N ILE A 419 24.28 3.37 -11.62
CA ILE A 419 23.23 3.79 -12.56
C ILE A 419 21.83 3.54 -12.00
N GLU A 420 20.91 4.47 -12.25
CA GLU A 420 19.48 4.31 -12.03
C GLU A 420 18.73 4.42 -13.36
N ILE A 421 18.00 3.36 -13.68
CA ILE A 421 17.20 3.20 -14.88
C ILE A 421 15.72 3.34 -14.49
N ILE A 422 15.03 4.30 -15.07
CA ILE A 422 13.64 4.62 -14.80
C ILE A 422 12.79 4.24 -16.02
N LEU A 423 11.95 3.21 -15.86
CA LEU A 423 11.03 2.76 -16.89
C LEU A 423 9.78 3.66 -16.90
N VAL A 424 9.47 4.23 -18.06
CA VAL A 424 8.32 5.12 -18.29
C VAL A 424 7.39 4.51 -19.35
N GLY A 425 6.11 4.40 -19.02
CA GLY A 425 5.07 3.77 -19.81
C GLY A 425 4.24 2.79 -18.97
N SER A 426 3.22 2.18 -19.56
CA SER A 426 2.45 1.12 -18.89
C SER A 426 3.16 -0.23 -18.92
N SER A 427 3.94 -0.49 -19.97
CA SER A 427 4.63 -1.75 -20.18
C SER A 427 5.95 -1.57 -20.91
N HIS A 428 6.87 -2.48 -20.64
CA HIS A 428 8.17 -2.63 -21.26
C HIS A 428 8.41 -4.12 -21.53
N THR A 429 8.92 -4.46 -22.72
CA THR A 429 9.18 -5.85 -23.08
C THR A 429 10.63 -5.99 -23.51
N GLU A 430 11.42 -6.64 -22.68
CA GLU A 430 12.85 -6.86 -22.86
C GLU A 430 13.36 -7.97 -21.94
N GLN A 431 14.20 -8.85 -22.47
CA GLN A 431 15.09 -9.68 -21.65
C GLN A 431 16.33 -8.85 -21.28
N VAL A 432 16.52 -8.61 -19.98
CA VAL A 432 17.65 -7.85 -19.45
C VAL A 432 18.73 -8.82 -18.99
N ILE A 433 19.94 -8.65 -19.50
CA ILE A 433 21.12 -9.40 -19.06
C ILE A 433 22.09 -8.41 -18.42
N ILE A 434 22.47 -8.66 -17.17
CA ILE A 434 23.47 -7.90 -16.44
C ILE A 434 24.74 -8.76 -16.33
N ASN A 435 25.75 -8.43 -17.12
CA ASN A 435 27.05 -9.11 -17.17
C ASN A 435 28.19 -8.07 -17.28
N SER A 436 29.44 -8.50 -17.41
CA SER A 436 30.58 -7.55 -17.46
C SER A 436 30.48 -6.51 -18.58
N SER A 437 29.84 -6.85 -19.70
CA SER A 437 29.60 -5.97 -20.85
C SER A 437 28.25 -5.25 -20.85
N GLN A 438 27.43 -5.43 -19.80
CA GLN A 438 26.08 -4.88 -19.69
C GLN A 438 25.84 -4.42 -18.25
N GLY A 439 26.60 -3.42 -17.82
CA GLY A 439 26.48 -2.78 -16.51
C GLY A 439 27.04 -3.58 -15.32
N GLY A 440 27.40 -4.85 -15.45
CA GLY A 440 27.83 -5.71 -14.34
C GLY A 440 29.15 -5.30 -13.67
N ASN A 441 29.95 -4.44 -14.30
CA ASN A 441 31.13 -3.81 -13.69
C ASN A 441 30.78 -2.58 -12.82
N ARG A 442 29.54 -2.10 -12.81
CA ARG A 442 29.08 -1.02 -11.94
C ARG A 442 28.93 -1.54 -10.51
N ASN A 443 29.21 -0.68 -9.53
CA ASN A 443 29.00 -0.93 -8.11
C ASN A 443 27.51 -1.06 -7.76
N ARG A 444 26.62 -0.34 -8.48
CA ARG A 444 25.19 -0.40 -8.25
C ARG A 444 24.38 -0.18 -9.52
N ILE A 445 23.38 -1.02 -9.74
CA ILE A 445 22.34 -0.86 -10.76
C ILE A 445 21.00 -0.75 -10.04
N THR A 446 20.20 0.26 -10.38
CA THR A 446 18.83 0.38 -9.91
C THR A 446 17.89 0.39 -11.12
N ILE A 447 16.86 -0.46 -11.12
CA ILE A 447 15.81 -0.47 -12.15
C ILE A 447 14.47 -0.18 -11.45
N THR A 448 13.86 0.95 -11.80
CA THR A 448 12.63 1.45 -11.16
C THR A 448 11.52 1.61 -12.18
N GLY A 449 10.34 1.06 -11.92
CA GLY A 449 9.13 1.44 -12.66
C GLY A 449 8.56 2.77 -12.16
N ASP A 450 8.28 3.69 -13.07
CA ASP A 450 7.62 4.98 -12.77
C ASP A 450 6.29 5.15 -13.54
N GLY A 451 5.86 4.13 -14.28
CA GLY A 451 4.58 4.11 -14.98
C GLY A 451 4.48 5.28 -15.95
N GLU A 452 3.35 6.00 -15.94
CA GLU A 452 3.20 7.29 -16.63
C GLU A 452 3.84 8.48 -15.89
N ARG A 453 4.96 8.27 -15.18
CA ARG A 453 5.61 9.25 -14.28
C ARG A 453 4.80 9.59 -13.03
N LEU A 454 4.11 8.59 -12.51
CA LEU A 454 3.20 8.71 -11.36
C LEU A 454 3.61 7.79 -10.21
N GLY A 455 4.82 7.22 -10.23
CA GLY A 455 5.27 6.20 -9.28
C GLY A 455 4.41 4.93 -9.35
N LYS A 456 3.75 4.67 -10.49
CA LYS A 456 2.95 3.47 -10.74
C LYS A 456 3.84 2.33 -11.22
N TYR A 457 3.37 1.11 -11.03
CA TYR A 457 4.01 -0.09 -11.57
C TYR A 457 4.12 -0.01 -13.10
N VAL A 458 5.26 -0.47 -13.63
CA VAL A 458 5.46 -0.75 -15.05
C VAL A 458 5.44 -2.25 -15.24
N THR A 459 4.65 -2.75 -16.19
CA THR A 459 4.68 -4.17 -16.52
C THR A 459 5.96 -4.48 -17.32
N LEU A 460 6.86 -5.31 -16.79
CA LEU A 460 8.08 -5.76 -17.46
C LEU A 460 7.94 -7.23 -17.88
N SER A 461 8.14 -7.54 -19.16
CA SER A 461 8.08 -8.91 -19.71
C SER A 461 9.32 -9.26 -20.55
N GLY A 462 9.70 -10.54 -20.63
CA GLY A 462 10.97 -10.99 -21.22
C GLY A 462 11.00 -11.17 -22.75
N GLY A 463 9.87 -11.02 -23.44
CA GLY A 463 9.75 -11.31 -24.88
C GLY A 463 8.49 -12.12 -25.19
N SER A 464 8.53 -12.97 -26.23
CA SER A 464 7.41 -13.88 -26.52
C SER A 464 7.37 -15.05 -25.53
N GLU A 465 6.17 -15.45 -25.08
CA GLU A 465 5.97 -16.60 -24.17
C GLU A 465 6.45 -17.95 -24.74
N ILE A 466 6.71 -18.05 -26.04
CA ILE A 466 7.23 -19.27 -26.67
C ILE A 466 8.76 -19.37 -26.64
N GLU A 467 9.46 -18.36 -26.15
CA GLU A 467 10.92 -18.29 -26.10
C GLU A 467 11.49 -19.13 -24.96
N GLY A 468 11.38 -20.46 -25.08
CA GLY A 468 12.26 -21.45 -24.44
C GLY A 468 12.17 -21.62 -22.91
N LYS A 469 12.56 -22.82 -22.46
CA LYS A 469 12.92 -23.12 -21.07
C LYS A 469 14.24 -22.37 -20.74
N ASP A 470 14.43 -21.97 -19.48
CA ASP A 470 15.66 -21.31 -18.97
C ASP A 470 15.90 -19.86 -19.44
N LYS A 471 14.83 -19.13 -19.78
CA LYS A 471 14.86 -17.71 -20.14
C LYS A 471 14.21 -16.84 -19.06
N PHE A 472 14.97 -15.92 -18.46
CA PHE A 472 14.51 -15.08 -17.34
C PHE A 472 14.45 -13.61 -17.71
N ILE A 473 13.38 -12.91 -17.30
CA ILE A 473 13.14 -11.50 -17.68
C ILE A 473 14.37 -10.68 -17.32
N ILE A 474 14.94 -10.93 -16.14
CA ILE A 474 16.23 -10.39 -15.73
C ILE A 474 17.18 -11.53 -15.41
N THR A 475 18.37 -11.53 -16.01
CA THR A 475 19.47 -12.46 -15.69
C THR A 475 20.67 -11.65 -15.21
N VAL A 476 21.05 -11.80 -13.94
CA VAL A 476 22.31 -11.29 -13.38
C VAL A 476 23.34 -12.41 -13.47
N THR A 477 24.30 -12.30 -14.38
CA THR A 477 25.30 -13.36 -14.59
C THR A 477 26.39 -13.31 -13.52
N ASN A 478 27.15 -14.40 -13.40
CA ASN A 478 28.31 -14.51 -12.52
C ASN A 478 29.45 -13.50 -12.79
N GLU A 479 29.37 -12.73 -13.88
CA GLU A 479 30.32 -11.66 -14.18
C GLU A 479 29.96 -10.33 -13.51
N ALA A 480 28.72 -10.17 -13.03
CA ALA A 480 28.27 -8.98 -12.32
C ALA A 480 28.89 -8.93 -10.91
N LYS A 481 29.33 -7.73 -10.50
CA LYS A 481 30.04 -7.52 -9.22
C LYS A 481 29.32 -6.60 -8.25
N GLY A 482 28.44 -5.74 -8.74
CA GLY A 482 27.74 -4.74 -7.94
C GLY A 482 26.41 -5.19 -7.35
N ASP A 483 25.80 -4.28 -6.62
CA ASP A 483 24.45 -4.42 -6.10
C ASP A 483 23.42 -4.16 -7.20
N THR A 484 22.32 -4.90 -7.19
CA THR A 484 21.18 -4.68 -8.09
C THR A 484 19.92 -4.46 -7.26
N LEU A 485 19.28 -3.31 -7.43
CA LEU A 485 17.99 -2.98 -6.83
C LEU A 485 16.93 -2.92 -7.92
N ILE A 486 15.84 -3.66 -7.76
CA ILE A 486 14.68 -3.61 -8.66
C ILE A 486 13.47 -3.19 -7.82
N ARG A 487 12.71 -2.20 -8.30
CA ARG A 487 11.52 -1.72 -7.57
C ARG A 487 10.39 -1.20 -8.43
N LYS A 488 9.15 -1.27 -7.91
CA LYS A 488 7.94 -0.74 -8.57
C LYS A 488 7.69 -1.31 -9.97
N ILE A 489 7.95 -2.59 -10.14
CA ILE A 489 7.75 -3.31 -11.42
C ILE A 489 6.70 -4.39 -11.21
N GLU A 490 5.86 -4.60 -12.22
CA GLU A 490 5.00 -5.78 -12.30
C GLU A 490 5.61 -6.75 -13.33
N MET A 491 6.05 -7.91 -12.89
CA MET A 491 6.56 -8.97 -13.78
C MET A 491 5.44 -9.96 -14.05
N VAL A 492 5.08 -10.11 -15.32
CA VAL A 492 4.07 -11.07 -15.78
C VAL A 492 4.72 -12.34 -16.32
N GLU A 493 3.98 -13.45 -16.22
CA GLU A 493 4.44 -14.81 -16.52
C GLU A 493 5.33 -14.88 -17.78
N TRP A 494 6.50 -15.48 -17.61
CA TRP A 494 7.37 -15.85 -18.72
C TRP A 494 7.89 -17.26 -18.51
N LYS A 495 7.80 -18.12 -19.54
CA LYS A 495 8.00 -19.57 -19.42
C LYS A 495 9.36 -20.01 -18.86
N GLY A 496 10.38 -19.16 -18.87
CA GLY A 496 11.65 -19.49 -18.24
C GLY A 496 11.85 -18.91 -16.83
N GLY A 497 11.06 -17.92 -16.39
CA GLY A 497 11.09 -17.36 -15.04
C GLY A 497 11.19 -15.83 -14.97
N PHE A 498 11.10 -15.28 -13.77
CA PHE A 498 11.16 -13.83 -13.53
C PHE A 498 12.62 -13.35 -13.48
N ILE A 499 13.41 -13.88 -12.54
CA ILE A 499 14.76 -13.37 -12.27
C ILE A 499 15.70 -14.55 -12.02
N LYS A 500 16.86 -14.57 -12.68
CA LYS A 500 17.96 -15.49 -12.35
C LYS A 500 19.17 -14.72 -11.88
N ILE A 501 19.73 -15.13 -10.74
CA ILE A 501 20.84 -14.47 -10.05
C ILE A 501 21.98 -15.50 -9.93
N ASP A 502 22.95 -15.40 -10.83
CA ASP A 502 24.19 -16.17 -10.82
C ASP A 502 25.41 -15.30 -10.45
N GLY A 503 25.26 -13.98 -10.27
CA GLY A 503 26.30 -13.05 -9.80
C GLY A 503 25.73 -11.79 -9.13
N GLY A 504 26.58 -10.80 -8.90
CA GLY A 504 26.27 -9.60 -8.11
C GLY A 504 26.75 -9.69 -6.66
N ASN A 505 26.66 -8.57 -5.94
CA ASN A 505 26.95 -8.51 -4.51
C ASN A 505 25.66 -8.64 -3.69
N THR A 506 24.71 -7.72 -3.81
CA THR A 506 23.39 -7.85 -3.19
C THR A 506 22.30 -7.68 -4.25
N ILE A 507 21.26 -8.49 -4.18
CA ILE A 507 20.06 -8.29 -5.00
C ILE A 507 18.91 -7.91 -4.08
N ALA A 508 18.30 -6.75 -4.32
CA ALA A 508 17.16 -6.26 -3.55
C ALA A 508 15.95 -6.08 -4.47
N LEU A 509 14.81 -6.64 -4.05
CA LEU A 509 13.53 -6.60 -4.73
C LEU A 509 12.53 -5.88 -3.83
N HIS A 510 12.11 -4.68 -4.20
CA HIS A 510 11.27 -3.82 -3.34
C HIS A 510 9.99 -3.39 -4.05
N GLU A 511 8.81 -3.60 -3.46
CA GLU A 511 7.52 -3.20 -4.08
C GLU A 511 7.37 -3.76 -5.51
N ILE A 512 7.59 -5.06 -5.69
CA ILE A 512 7.41 -5.75 -6.97
C ILE A 512 6.13 -6.59 -6.94
N ARG A 513 5.42 -6.65 -8.06
CA ARG A 513 4.32 -7.60 -8.27
C ARG A 513 4.76 -8.68 -9.23
N PHE A 514 4.70 -9.93 -8.81
CA PHE A 514 4.95 -11.09 -9.65
C PHE A 514 3.62 -11.77 -9.94
N VAL A 515 3.24 -11.84 -11.21
CA VAL A 515 1.95 -12.37 -11.65
C VAL A 515 2.18 -13.55 -12.60
N GLY A 516 1.69 -14.71 -12.18
CA GLY A 516 1.75 -16.01 -12.86
C GLY A 516 2.82 -16.96 -12.32
N GLY A 517 3.09 -18.03 -13.07
CA GLY A 517 3.88 -19.19 -12.65
C GLY A 517 5.41 -19.11 -12.80
N GLY A 518 6.00 -17.92 -12.72
CA GLY A 518 7.45 -17.72 -12.85
C GLY A 518 8.25 -17.89 -11.55
N SER A 519 9.55 -18.17 -11.68
CA SER A 519 10.48 -18.32 -10.55
C SER A 519 11.55 -17.23 -10.48
N ILE A 520 11.96 -16.92 -9.26
CA ILE A 520 13.21 -16.24 -8.92
C ILE A 520 14.21 -17.32 -8.50
N ILE A 521 15.36 -17.38 -9.16
CA ILE A 521 16.45 -18.31 -8.81
C ILE A 521 17.63 -17.52 -8.26
N HIS A 522 17.99 -17.78 -7.01
CA HIS A 522 19.13 -17.17 -6.31
C HIS A 522 20.23 -18.20 -6.07
N ASN A 523 21.35 -18.05 -6.78
CA ASN A 523 22.41 -19.05 -6.84
C ASN A 523 23.80 -18.50 -6.45
N ILE A 524 23.84 -17.39 -5.72
CA ILE A 524 25.10 -16.79 -5.22
C ILE A 524 25.22 -16.92 -3.71
N ASP A 525 26.44 -16.86 -3.19
CA ASP A 525 26.76 -16.94 -1.76
C ASP A 525 26.46 -15.63 -0.99
N LYS A 526 25.64 -14.75 -1.58
CA LYS A 526 25.33 -13.41 -1.05
C LYS A 526 23.84 -13.24 -0.74
N ASN A 527 23.43 -12.01 -0.44
CA ASN A 527 22.08 -11.70 0.03
C ASN A 527 21.09 -11.47 -1.12
N LEU A 528 19.92 -12.10 -1.01
CA LEU A 528 18.70 -11.74 -1.71
C LEU A 528 17.71 -11.14 -0.70
N GLU A 529 17.45 -9.84 -0.84
CA GLU A 529 16.43 -9.13 -0.06
C GLU A 529 15.14 -8.99 -0.87
N VAL A 530 14.01 -9.37 -0.28
CA VAL A 530 12.67 -9.25 -0.88
C VAL A 530 11.76 -8.51 0.08
N SER A 531 11.33 -7.30 -0.25
CA SER A 531 10.55 -6.47 0.65
C SER A 531 9.30 -5.88 -0.01
N GLN A 532 8.16 -5.99 0.67
CA GLN A 532 6.87 -5.44 0.23
C GLN A 532 6.43 -5.92 -1.17
N CYS A 533 6.78 -7.16 -1.52
CA CYS A 533 6.43 -7.76 -2.82
C CYS A 533 5.12 -8.54 -2.74
N ASP A 534 4.42 -8.66 -3.86
CA ASP A 534 3.20 -9.47 -4.02
C ASP A 534 3.44 -10.54 -5.08
N PHE A 535 3.33 -11.81 -4.70
CA PHE A 535 3.48 -12.97 -5.56
C PHE A 535 2.11 -13.62 -5.76
N LYS A 536 1.64 -13.67 -7.01
CA LYS A 536 0.33 -14.18 -7.37
C LYS A 536 0.41 -15.20 -8.49
N GLY A 537 0.03 -16.45 -8.24
CA GLY A 537 0.07 -17.53 -9.24
C GLY A 537 -1.07 -17.49 -10.27
N ASP A 538 -1.05 -18.42 -11.24
CA ASP A 538 -2.03 -18.56 -12.34
C ASP A 538 -3.32 -19.28 -11.95
N SER A 539 -3.87 -18.92 -10.78
CA SER A 539 -4.97 -19.62 -10.11
C SER A 539 -4.59 -20.97 -9.48
N GLN A 540 -5.41 -21.41 -8.51
CA GLN A 540 -5.18 -22.63 -7.73
C GLN A 540 -5.25 -23.95 -8.53
N ASN A 541 -5.60 -23.90 -9.81
CA ASN A 541 -5.83 -25.11 -10.62
C ASN A 541 -4.68 -25.43 -11.58
N THR A 542 -3.69 -24.56 -11.68
CA THR A 542 -2.54 -24.75 -12.56
C THR A 542 -1.30 -24.88 -11.69
N GLU A 543 -0.67 -26.06 -11.71
CA GLU A 543 0.59 -26.27 -11.03
C GLU A 543 1.65 -25.33 -11.60
N ILE A 544 2.35 -24.62 -10.71
CA ILE A 544 3.41 -23.69 -11.05
C ILE A 544 4.73 -24.11 -10.38
N GLU A 545 5.82 -23.55 -10.90
CA GLU A 545 7.11 -23.61 -10.22
C GLU A 545 7.11 -22.75 -8.95
N SER A 546 8.08 -22.99 -8.07
CA SER A 546 8.24 -22.20 -6.85
C SER A 546 8.51 -20.74 -7.17
N PHE A 547 7.89 -19.81 -6.42
CA PHE A 547 8.12 -18.37 -6.67
C PHE A 547 9.57 -17.99 -6.41
N ILE A 548 10.17 -18.53 -5.35
CA ILE A 548 11.56 -18.27 -4.99
C ILE A 548 12.28 -19.59 -4.74
N ILE A 549 13.41 -19.79 -5.42
CA ILE A 549 14.33 -20.91 -5.25
C ILE A 549 15.69 -20.34 -4.89
N VAL A 550 16.18 -20.65 -3.70
CA VAL A 550 17.47 -20.23 -3.18
C VAL A 550 18.36 -21.45 -3.04
N THR A 551 19.42 -21.51 -3.85
CA THR A 551 20.40 -22.61 -3.81
C THR A 551 21.63 -22.27 -3.00
N ASN A 552 21.97 -20.99 -2.82
CA ASN A 552 23.17 -20.53 -2.10
C ASN A 552 22.87 -19.23 -1.31
N GLY A 553 23.75 -18.87 -0.37
CA GLY A 553 23.77 -17.52 0.22
C GLY A 553 22.75 -17.28 1.33
N ILE A 554 22.21 -16.05 1.40
CA ILE A 554 21.25 -15.59 2.40
C ILE A 554 19.99 -15.11 1.68
N ILE A 555 18.83 -15.38 2.27
CA ILE A 555 17.56 -14.76 1.83
C ILE A 555 16.87 -14.08 3.00
N GLU A 556 16.40 -12.86 2.74
CA GLU A 556 15.65 -12.05 3.69
C GLU A 556 14.34 -11.57 3.02
N ILE A 557 13.20 -11.90 3.63
CA ILE A 557 11.88 -11.58 3.07
C ILE A 557 11.06 -10.83 4.11
N PHE A 558 10.67 -9.62 3.76
CA PHE A 558 9.94 -8.71 4.63
C PHE A 558 8.60 -8.32 4.02
N ASN A 559 7.55 -8.35 4.83
CA ASN A 559 6.30 -7.65 4.52
C ASN A 559 5.65 -8.04 3.19
N SER A 560 5.90 -9.25 2.69
CA SER A 560 5.51 -9.70 1.35
C SER A 560 4.36 -10.69 1.39
N THR A 561 3.60 -10.78 0.29
CA THR A 561 2.42 -11.65 0.17
C THR A 561 2.64 -12.70 -0.91
N PHE A 562 2.27 -13.94 -0.63
CA PHE A 562 2.32 -15.08 -1.55
C PHE A 562 0.93 -15.70 -1.64
N GLN A 563 0.32 -15.67 -2.82
CA GLN A 563 -1.05 -16.09 -3.01
C GLN A 563 -1.34 -16.80 -4.33
N GLN A 564 -2.39 -17.62 -4.32
CA GLN A 564 -2.95 -18.27 -5.51
C GLN A 564 -1.97 -19.18 -6.28
N GLY A 565 -0.84 -19.57 -5.68
CA GLY A 565 0.05 -20.58 -6.26
C GLY A 565 -0.46 -21.99 -6.02
N SER A 566 -0.21 -22.90 -6.97
CA SER A 566 -0.45 -24.35 -6.80
C SER A 566 0.86 -25.10 -6.95
N PHE A 567 1.29 -25.80 -5.91
CA PHE A 567 2.61 -26.44 -5.83
C PHE A 567 2.43 -27.92 -5.51
N VAL A 568 3.07 -28.83 -6.26
CA VAL A 568 2.95 -30.28 -6.03
C VAL A 568 4.29 -30.95 -6.30
N GLY A 569 4.74 -31.80 -5.39
CA GLY A 569 5.98 -32.57 -5.52
C GLY A 569 7.13 -32.04 -4.66
N ILE A 570 8.25 -32.74 -4.74
CA ILE A 570 9.49 -32.46 -3.99
C ILE A 570 10.11 -31.15 -4.49
N ASP A 571 10.66 -30.36 -3.57
CA ASP A 571 11.29 -29.06 -3.81
C ASP A 571 10.32 -28.05 -4.46
N LYS A 572 9.05 -28.08 -4.02
CA LYS A 572 7.98 -27.20 -4.50
C LYS A 572 7.31 -26.45 -3.34
N GLY A 573 7.01 -25.18 -3.57
CA GLY A 573 6.48 -24.30 -2.53
C GLY A 573 6.51 -22.84 -2.94
N CYS A 574 6.05 -21.94 -2.06
CA CYS A 574 6.22 -20.51 -2.33
C CYS A 574 7.72 -20.15 -2.28
N ILE A 575 8.42 -20.63 -1.27
CA ILE A 575 9.86 -20.41 -1.07
C ILE A 575 10.56 -21.74 -0.82
N ILE A 576 11.61 -22.01 -1.60
CA ILE A 576 12.49 -23.17 -1.46
C ILE A 576 13.89 -22.70 -1.14
N CYS A 577 14.43 -23.09 0.01
CA CYS A 577 15.82 -22.92 0.36
C CYS A 577 16.51 -24.28 0.32
N ASN A 578 17.36 -24.53 -0.67
CA ASN A 578 18.09 -25.78 -0.85
C ASN A 578 19.59 -25.48 -1.05
N GLY A 579 20.37 -26.53 -1.37
CA GLY A 579 21.79 -26.39 -1.68
C GLY A 579 22.61 -25.87 -0.49
N SER A 580 23.46 -24.87 -0.74
CA SER A 580 24.35 -24.24 0.24
C SER A 580 23.82 -22.91 0.83
N ASN A 581 22.50 -22.75 0.94
CA ASN A 581 21.91 -21.63 1.67
C ASN A 581 22.34 -21.63 3.14
N THR A 582 22.75 -20.48 3.65
CA THR A 582 23.29 -20.32 5.01
C THR A 582 22.28 -19.73 5.98
N GLN A 583 21.37 -18.89 5.49
CA GLN A 583 20.34 -18.24 6.30
C GLN A 583 19.05 -17.99 5.51
N CYS A 584 17.91 -18.09 6.20
CA CYS A 584 16.59 -17.77 5.69
C CYS A 584 15.80 -16.99 6.75
N LEU A 585 15.52 -15.71 6.47
CA LEU A 585 14.83 -14.79 7.37
C LEU A 585 13.51 -14.34 6.71
N ILE A 586 12.38 -14.57 7.38
CA ILE A 586 11.05 -14.18 6.91
C ILE A 586 10.36 -13.39 8.02
N ASP A 587 9.89 -12.19 7.73
CA ASP A 587 9.20 -11.34 8.72
C ASP A 587 7.99 -10.61 8.13
N GLY A 588 6.87 -10.64 8.86
CA GLY A 588 5.62 -9.97 8.51
C GLY A 588 5.03 -10.42 7.16
N CYS A 589 5.26 -11.66 6.73
CA CYS A 589 4.83 -12.15 5.42
C CYS A 589 3.49 -12.90 5.47
N GLU A 590 2.79 -12.95 4.34
CA GLU A 590 1.47 -13.60 4.25
C GLU A 590 1.44 -14.67 3.16
N PHE A 591 1.27 -15.93 3.53
CA PHE A 591 1.09 -17.07 2.64
C PHE A 591 -0.39 -17.47 2.65
N THR A 592 -1.17 -16.95 1.70
CA THR A 592 -2.63 -17.10 1.73
C THR A 592 -3.16 -17.66 0.43
N GLN A 593 -4.24 -18.45 0.48
CA GLN A 593 -4.89 -18.96 -0.74
C GLN A 593 -3.98 -19.78 -1.68
N ASN A 594 -2.89 -20.35 -1.18
CA ASN A 594 -2.06 -21.27 -1.95
C ASN A 594 -2.65 -22.68 -1.89
N LYS A 595 -2.46 -23.48 -2.94
CA LYS A 595 -2.74 -24.91 -2.97
C LYS A 595 -1.42 -25.65 -2.89
N ILE A 596 -1.05 -26.08 -1.70
CA ILE A 596 0.18 -26.83 -1.46
C ILE A 596 -0.20 -28.32 -1.47
N GLY A 597 0.26 -29.07 -2.46
CA GLY A 597 -0.06 -30.49 -2.65
C GLY A 597 0.96 -31.43 -2.01
N SER A 598 0.86 -32.73 -2.30
CA SER A 598 1.73 -33.73 -1.67
C SER A 598 3.21 -33.41 -1.85
N GLN A 599 4.00 -33.62 -0.78
CA GLN A 599 5.45 -33.43 -0.73
C GLN A 599 5.95 -31.98 -0.95
N SER A 600 5.06 -30.99 -0.88
CA SER A 600 5.40 -29.56 -0.97
C SER A 600 5.16 -28.84 0.36
N ALA A 601 5.59 -27.59 0.51
CA ALA A 601 5.31 -26.75 1.68
C ALA A 601 5.18 -25.27 1.26
N ALA A 602 4.52 -24.40 2.04
CA ALA A 602 4.54 -22.97 1.69
C ALA A 602 5.98 -22.42 1.76
N VAL A 603 6.72 -22.83 2.79
CA VAL A 603 8.17 -22.63 2.87
C VAL A 603 8.83 -23.98 3.15
N GLN A 604 9.81 -24.34 2.31
CA GLN A 604 10.59 -25.56 2.45
C GLN A 604 12.08 -25.22 2.57
N VAL A 605 12.74 -25.76 3.59
CA VAL A 605 14.19 -25.65 3.79
C VAL A 605 14.80 -27.04 3.78
N VAL A 606 15.66 -27.32 2.80
CA VAL A 606 16.34 -28.61 2.59
C VAL A 606 17.86 -28.40 2.46
N SER A 607 18.36 -27.28 2.98
CA SER A 607 19.76 -26.92 2.87
C SER A 607 20.56 -27.48 4.04
N SER A 608 21.61 -28.24 3.69
CA SER A 608 22.56 -28.82 4.64
C SER A 608 23.43 -27.79 5.35
N SER A 609 23.49 -26.55 4.86
CA SER A 609 24.33 -25.49 5.41
C SER A 609 23.54 -24.39 6.12
N CYS A 610 22.23 -24.53 6.26
CA CYS A 610 21.40 -23.48 6.85
C CYS A 610 21.63 -23.43 8.36
N THR A 611 22.37 -22.42 8.83
CA THR A 611 22.71 -22.23 10.24
C THR A 611 21.66 -21.40 10.98
N LEU A 612 20.91 -20.56 10.27
CA LEU A 612 19.92 -19.66 10.85
C LEU A 612 18.65 -19.61 10.01
N LEU A 613 17.54 -20.00 10.62
CA LEU A 613 16.21 -19.92 10.05
C LEU A 613 15.31 -19.14 11.01
N GLN A 614 14.78 -18.00 10.58
CA GLN A 614 13.88 -17.20 11.41
C GLN A 614 12.60 -16.87 10.65
N ILE A 615 11.46 -17.12 11.28
CA ILE A 615 10.14 -16.71 10.80
C ILE A 615 9.48 -15.90 11.90
N ASN A 616 9.54 -14.59 11.73
CA ASN A 616 9.16 -13.63 12.74
C ASN A 616 7.88 -12.89 12.35
N GLY A 617 7.26 -12.32 13.35
CA GLY A 617 6.20 -11.36 13.22
C GLY A 617 6.30 -10.35 14.36
N SER A 618 5.43 -9.37 14.30
CA SER A 618 5.24 -8.41 15.38
C SER A 618 3.76 -8.27 15.71
N ALA A 619 3.48 -7.66 16.86
CA ALA A 619 2.13 -7.37 17.29
C ALA A 619 1.34 -6.55 16.25
N ASN A 620 2.03 -5.73 15.46
CA ASN A 620 1.44 -4.88 14.42
C ASN A 620 1.36 -5.57 13.05
N LYS A 621 2.21 -6.57 12.80
CA LYS A 621 2.26 -7.29 11.53
C LYS A 621 2.84 -8.69 11.74
N ARG A 622 1.95 -9.68 11.79
CA ARG A 622 2.31 -11.09 12.01
C ARG A 622 2.65 -11.77 10.68
N THR A 623 3.51 -12.79 10.73
CA THR A 623 3.62 -13.72 9.62
C THR A 623 2.45 -14.71 9.66
N ILE A 624 1.74 -14.86 8.53
CA ILE A 624 0.51 -15.63 8.42
C ILE A 624 0.68 -16.74 7.39
N PHE A 625 0.40 -17.97 7.79
CA PHE A 625 0.21 -19.13 6.92
C PHE A 625 -1.27 -19.48 6.98
N SER A 626 -1.98 -19.35 5.85
CA SER A 626 -3.41 -19.64 5.80
C SER A 626 -3.83 -20.45 4.58
N GLY A 627 -4.55 -21.54 4.84
CA GLY A 627 -5.32 -22.24 3.83
C GLY A 627 -6.60 -21.48 3.47
N LYS A 628 -7.27 -21.90 2.40
CA LYS A 628 -8.48 -21.26 1.86
C LYS A 628 -9.49 -20.92 2.96
N GLY A 629 -9.77 -19.63 3.12
CA GLY A 629 -10.78 -19.12 4.04
C GLY A 629 -12.20 -19.52 3.63
N ASN A 630 -12.91 -20.17 4.54
CA ASN A 630 -14.37 -20.22 4.70
C ASN A 630 -15.26 -20.42 3.45
N SER A 631 -15.71 -21.65 3.23
CA SER A 631 -17.13 -21.98 3.42
C SER A 631 -17.33 -23.50 3.51
N SER A 632 -17.55 -23.99 4.73
CA SER A 632 -17.84 -25.38 5.11
C SER A 632 -16.61 -26.29 5.37
N PRO A 633 -16.57 -27.00 6.53
CA PRO A 633 -15.58 -28.04 6.83
C PRO A 633 -15.70 -29.32 5.98
N HIS A 634 -16.61 -29.34 5.00
CA HIS A 634 -17.00 -30.55 4.27
C HIS A 634 -16.55 -30.58 2.80
N ASP A 635 -16.01 -29.48 2.27
CA ASP A 635 -15.42 -29.45 0.93
C ASP A 635 -13.90 -29.55 1.07
N GLY A 636 -13.36 -30.76 0.90
CA GLY A 636 -11.99 -31.19 1.21
C GLY A 636 -10.86 -30.59 0.37
N GLU A 637 -10.79 -29.27 0.23
CA GLU A 637 -9.72 -28.55 -0.49
C GLU A 637 -9.08 -27.46 0.40
N GLY A 638 -8.60 -27.86 1.58
CA GLY A 638 -7.62 -27.07 2.32
C GLY A 638 -6.25 -27.07 1.63
N LEU A 639 -5.25 -26.40 2.23
CA LEU A 639 -3.85 -26.76 1.93
C LEU A 639 -3.74 -28.28 2.06
N ASN A 640 -3.02 -28.98 1.18
CA ASN A 640 -2.82 -30.43 1.27
C ASN A 640 -1.38 -30.77 1.70
N ALA A 641 -0.65 -29.79 2.25
CA ALA A 641 0.67 -29.97 2.84
C ALA A 641 1.00 -28.93 3.93
N ALA A 642 2.17 -29.11 4.54
CA ALA A 642 2.66 -28.32 5.65
C ALA A 642 2.73 -26.81 5.34
N GLY A 643 2.40 -25.99 6.34
CA GLY A 643 2.70 -24.55 6.30
C GLY A 643 4.21 -24.32 6.17
N PHE A 644 4.99 -25.05 6.95
CA PHE A 644 6.44 -24.95 6.97
C PHE A 644 7.09 -26.34 7.13
N THR A 645 8.13 -26.62 6.34
CA THR A 645 8.94 -27.83 6.46
C THR A 645 10.43 -27.50 6.44
N ALA A 646 11.19 -28.01 7.41
CA ALA A 646 12.65 -27.95 7.38
C ALA A 646 13.31 -29.31 7.66
N GLU A 647 14.25 -29.66 6.80
CA GLU A 647 15.28 -30.66 7.05
C GLU A 647 16.55 -29.91 7.53
N ILE A 648 16.94 -30.11 8.79
CA ILE A 648 18.07 -29.38 9.41
C ILE A 648 19.28 -30.27 9.71
N GLU A 649 20.46 -29.65 9.75
CA GLU A 649 21.78 -30.27 10.00
C GLU A 649 22.48 -29.63 11.21
N GLU A 650 23.65 -30.17 11.58
CA GLU A 650 24.36 -29.84 12.82
C GLU A 650 24.63 -28.33 12.96
N GLY A 651 24.18 -27.75 14.07
CA GLY A 651 24.36 -26.33 14.38
C GLY A 651 23.30 -25.40 13.81
N SER A 652 22.22 -25.93 13.20
CA SER A 652 21.08 -25.11 12.78
C SER A 652 20.31 -24.54 13.98
N TYR A 653 19.99 -23.25 13.92
CA TYR A 653 19.04 -22.59 14.83
C TYR A 653 17.79 -22.17 14.07
N VAL A 654 16.63 -22.65 14.53
CA VAL A 654 15.31 -22.37 13.95
C VAL A 654 14.45 -21.60 14.93
N GLN A 655 13.89 -20.47 14.51
CA GLN A 655 13.06 -19.61 15.35
C GLN A 655 11.75 -19.22 14.67
N PHE A 656 10.66 -19.32 15.44
CA PHE A 656 9.36 -18.77 15.09
C PHE A 656 8.88 -17.84 16.21
N ILE A 657 8.48 -16.62 15.87
CA ILE A 657 7.96 -15.64 16.83
C ILE A 657 6.69 -14.99 16.27
N GLU A 658 5.62 -14.95 17.07
CA GLU A 658 4.38 -14.20 16.76
C GLU A 658 3.72 -14.55 15.41
N CYS A 659 3.85 -15.79 14.96
CA CYS A 659 3.24 -16.28 13.72
C CYS A 659 1.79 -16.78 13.91
N ILE A 660 1.04 -16.85 12.81
CA ILE A 660 -0.28 -17.49 12.74
C ILE A 660 -0.24 -18.58 11.68
N PHE A 661 -0.62 -19.79 12.07
CA PHE A 661 -0.91 -20.91 11.19
C PHE A 661 -2.39 -21.23 11.28
N GLN A 662 -3.09 -21.17 10.15
CA GLN A 662 -4.52 -21.37 10.08
C GLN A 662 -4.88 -22.29 8.92
N SER A 663 -5.61 -23.37 9.22
CA SER A 663 -6.10 -24.32 8.20
C SER A 663 -4.98 -24.89 7.32
N CYS A 664 -3.80 -25.10 7.91
CA CYS A 664 -2.69 -25.81 7.27
C CYS A 664 -2.92 -27.31 7.44
N ILE A 665 -3.27 -28.00 6.37
CA ILE A 665 -3.64 -29.41 6.39
C ILE A 665 -2.61 -30.14 5.53
N ASP A 666 -1.96 -31.17 6.07
CA ASP A 666 -1.04 -32.03 5.36
C ASP A 666 -1.65 -33.42 5.23
N LEU A 667 -1.94 -33.80 3.99
CA LEU A 667 -2.55 -35.09 3.61
C LEU A 667 -1.55 -36.01 2.88
N THR A 668 -0.25 -35.74 3.01
CA THR A 668 0.78 -36.53 2.31
C THR A 668 0.61 -38.04 2.60
N GLU A 669 0.33 -38.82 1.55
CA GLU A 669 0.16 -40.27 1.63
C GLU A 669 1.53 -40.98 1.79
N GLY A 670 1.55 -42.15 2.44
CA GLY A 670 2.75 -42.98 2.62
C GLY A 670 3.41 -42.86 4.00
N ASN A 671 4.61 -43.43 4.17
CA ASN A 671 5.36 -43.46 5.44
C ASN A 671 6.09 -42.13 5.78
N LEU A 672 5.83 -41.06 5.04
CA LEU A 672 6.50 -39.79 5.24
C LEU A 672 6.09 -39.13 6.57
N ILE A 673 7.03 -38.39 7.15
CA ILE A 673 6.84 -37.52 8.31
C ILE A 673 6.04 -36.30 7.84
N SER A 674 5.00 -35.92 8.59
CA SER A 674 4.10 -34.85 8.17
C SER A 674 3.53 -34.08 9.36
N SER A 675 3.50 -32.75 9.22
CA SER A 675 2.76 -31.85 10.11
C SER A 675 1.95 -30.84 9.34
N GLY A 676 0.78 -30.48 9.87
CA GLY A 676 -0.09 -29.46 9.26
C GLY A 676 0.57 -28.10 9.21
N ALA A 677 1.06 -27.58 10.36
CA ALA A 677 1.65 -26.25 10.42
C ALA A 677 3.19 -26.26 10.33
N ILE A 678 3.90 -26.88 11.27
CA ILE A 678 5.37 -26.86 11.32
C ILE A 678 5.93 -28.29 11.42
N CYS A 679 6.71 -28.70 10.42
CA CYS A 679 7.39 -29.99 10.38
C CYS A 679 8.92 -29.79 10.34
N ILE A 680 9.63 -30.16 11.41
CA ILE A 680 11.10 -30.06 11.44
C ILE A 680 11.68 -31.43 11.77
N PHE A 681 12.66 -31.88 10.97
CA PHE A 681 13.33 -33.16 11.15
C PHE A 681 14.79 -33.11 10.70
N SER A 682 15.57 -34.11 11.10
CA SER A 682 16.96 -34.27 10.67
C SER A 682 17.09 -35.23 9.47
N LYS A 683 18.08 -34.98 8.61
CA LYS A 683 18.43 -35.77 7.41
C LYS A 683 19.01 -37.16 7.68
N SER A 684 19.27 -37.55 8.93
CA SER A 684 20.14 -38.70 9.24
C SER A 684 19.60 -40.05 8.77
N SER A 685 20.09 -40.50 7.60
CA SER A 685 19.85 -41.83 7.03
C SER A 685 20.97 -42.84 7.34
N SER A 686 21.95 -42.51 8.20
CA SER A 686 23.13 -43.37 8.39
C SER A 686 23.66 -43.57 9.81
N MET A 687 23.17 -42.87 10.85
CA MET A 687 23.65 -43.11 12.22
C MET A 687 22.83 -44.18 12.93
N LYS A 688 23.21 -45.44 12.69
CA LYS A 688 22.80 -46.62 13.49
C LYS A 688 23.55 -46.75 14.83
N SER A 689 24.37 -45.78 15.23
CA SER A 689 24.91 -45.75 16.59
C SER A 689 24.02 -44.88 17.47
N LYS A 690 23.31 -45.55 18.38
CA LYS A 690 22.65 -44.95 19.54
C LYS A 690 23.51 -43.82 20.14
N ALA A 691 22.84 -42.69 20.36
CA ALA A 691 23.16 -41.58 21.26
C ALA A 691 24.10 -40.46 20.72
N GLU A 692 23.69 -39.22 20.99
CA GLU A 692 24.53 -38.08 21.45
C GLU A 692 24.83 -36.86 20.55
N SER A 693 24.47 -36.77 19.28
CA SER A 693 24.71 -35.50 18.55
C SER A 693 23.42 -34.71 18.35
N ASN A 694 23.23 -33.64 19.15
CA ASN A 694 22.29 -32.56 18.85
C ASN A 694 22.58 -32.03 17.44
N ILE A 695 21.57 -32.06 16.58
CA ILE A 695 21.71 -31.56 15.21
C ILE A 695 21.21 -30.12 15.12
N GLY A 696 20.22 -29.69 15.90
CA GLY A 696 19.83 -28.29 15.90
C GLY A 696 18.83 -27.92 16.98
N GLU A 697 18.73 -26.62 17.20
CA GLU A 697 17.84 -26.05 18.21
C GLU A 697 16.65 -25.37 17.54
N VAL A 698 15.46 -25.63 18.08
CA VAL A 698 14.20 -25.06 17.57
C VAL A 698 13.47 -24.32 18.68
N SER A 699 13.12 -23.06 18.42
CA SER A 699 12.36 -22.20 19.33
C SER A 699 11.11 -21.66 18.64
N ILE A 700 9.92 -22.06 19.08
CA ILE A 700 8.63 -21.61 18.54
C ILE A 700 7.86 -20.91 19.65
N THR A 701 7.69 -19.59 19.58
CA THR A 701 7.09 -18.82 20.69
C THR A 701 6.02 -17.84 20.24
N LYS A 702 5.00 -17.65 21.10
CA LYS A 702 3.90 -16.69 20.89
C LYS A 702 3.14 -16.89 19.57
N CYS A 703 3.16 -18.09 19.02
CA CYS A 703 2.48 -18.44 17.77
C CYS A 703 1.05 -18.92 18.03
N LYS A 704 0.19 -18.83 17.00
CA LYS A 704 -1.17 -19.38 17.01
C LYS A 704 -1.32 -20.46 15.95
N PHE A 705 -1.90 -21.59 16.33
CA PHE A 705 -2.17 -22.75 15.46
C PHE A 705 -3.65 -23.09 15.52
N ALA A 706 -4.36 -22.92 14.41
CA ALA A 706 -5.80 -23.12 14.35
C ALA A 706 -6.21 -23.99 13.16
N ASP A 707 -7.06 -24.99 13.41
CA ASP A 707 -7.65 -25.87 12.39
C ASP A 707 -6.59 -26.58 11.51
N CYS A 708 -5.39 -26.81 12.05
CA CYS A 708 -4.32 -27.48 11.33
C CYS A 708 -4.45 -29.01 11.44
N ALA A 709 -4.02 -29.74 10.41
CA ALA A 709 -4.12 -31.19 10.39
C ALA A 709 -2.86 -31.83 9.79
N GLY A 710 -2.34 -32.90 10.39
CA GLY A 710 -1.17 -33.60 9.85
C GLY A 710 -1.04 -35.00 10.40
N LYS A 711 -0.15 -35.79 9.80
CA LYS A 711 -0.02 -37.22 10.11
C LYS A 711 0.64 -37.49 11.46
N ASN A 712 1.70 -36.75 11.78
CA ASN A 712 2.40 -36.83 13.06
C ASN A 712 1.90 -35.75 14.03
N SER A 713 1.67 -34.54 13.51
CA SER A 713 1.01 -33.47 14.26
C SER A 713 0.20 -32.51 13.41
N GLY A 714 -0.90 -31.98 13.94
CA GLY A 714 -1.61 -30.86 13.32
C GLY A 714 -0.82 -29.55 13.47
N GLY A 715 -0.33 -29.24 14.67
CA GLY A 715 0.42 -28.03 14.98
C GLY A 715 1.92 -28.16 14.70
N ILE A 716 2.67 -28.75 15.63
CA ILE A 716 4.14 -28.76 15.63
C ILE A 716 4.66 -30.18 15.74
N PHE A 717 5.55 -30.57 14.84
CA PHE A 717 6.33 -31.80 14.93
C PHE A 717 7.81 -31.48 15.14
N PHE A 718 8.33 -31.87 16.31
CA PHE A 718 9.77 -31.93 16.58
C PHE A 718 10.27 -33.34 16.29
N GLY A 719 10.98 -33.51 15.17
CA GLY A 719 11.57 -34.76 14.73
C GLY A 719 12.81 -35.19 15.52
N GLU A 720 13.34 -36.36 15.17
CA GLU A 720 14.51 -36.93 15.86
C GLU A 720 15.73 -36.01 15.75
N ASN A 721 16.59 -36.07 16.77
CA ASN A 721 17.86 -35.32 16.85
C ASN A 721 17.70 -33.78 16.90
N ILE A 722 16.53 -33.29 17.30
CA ILE A 722 16.23 -31.87 17.46
C ILE A 722 16.06 -31.54 18.95
N ILE A 723 16.74 -30.49 19.42
CA ILE A 723 16.49 -29.89 20.73
C ILE A 723 15.32 -28.89 20.60
N PRO A 724 14.17 -29.16 21.23
CA PRO A 724 13.07 -28.21 21.28
C PRO A 724 13.36 -27.12 22.33
N ALA A 725 14.28 -26.21 22.04
CA ALA A 725 14.72 -25.15 22.95
C ALA A 725 13.57 -24.33 23.53
N SER A 726 12.48 -24.12 22.77
CA SER A 726 11.26 -23.49 23.28
C SER A 726 10.03 -23.83 22.44
N SER A 727 8.88 -23.98 23.11
CA SER A 727 7.52 -24.00 22.54
C SER A 727 6.58 -23.11 23.36
N GLN A 728 7.10 -21.99 23.89
CA GLN A 728 6.42 -21.21 24.92
C GLN A 728 5.33 -20.26 24.40
N TYR A 729 4.31 -20.03 25.21
CA TYR A 729 3.23 -19.06 24.97
C TYR A 729 2.47 -19.26 23.65
N ASN A 730 2.46 -20.49 23.13
CA ASN A 730 1.72 -20.84 21.93
C ASN A 730 0.23 -21.11 22.23
N ILE A 731 -0.64 -20.80 21.27
CA ILE A 731 -2.09 -21.02 21.35
C ILE A 731 -2.51 -22.04 20.30
N PHE A 732 -3.20 -23.09 20.73
CA PHE A 732 -3.70 -24.16 19.86
C PHE A 732 -5.24 -24.22 19.86
N MET A 733 -5.84 -24.46 18.69
CA MET A 733 -7.30 -24.49 18.52
C MET A 733 -7.70 -25.47 17.43
N ASN A 734 -8.51 -26.48 17.76
CA ASN A 734 -9.12 -27.41 16.79
C ASN A 734 -8.14 -28.13 15.83
N ASN A 735 -6.87 -28.29 16.23
CA ASN A 735 -5.93 -29.06 15.43
C ASN A 735 -6.31 -30.55 15.49
N ARG A 736 -5.92 -31.31 14.46
CA ARG A 736 -6.26 -32.73 14.37
C ARG A 736 -5.12 -33.59 13.82
N LEU A 737 -5.07 -34.82 14.30
CA LEU A 737 -4.22 -35.87 13.76
C LEU A 737 -4.96 -36.57 12.62
N THR A 738 -4.32 -36.74 11.46
CA THR A 738 -4.91 -37.48 10.33
C THR A 738 -4.57 -38.97 10.37
N SER A 739 -3.49 -39.36 11.04
CA SER A 739 -3.09 -40.77 11.17
C SER A 739 -3.96 -41.55 12.16
N GLN A 740 -4.25 -42.81 11.81
CA GLN A 740 -4.90 -43.78 12.69
C GLN A 740 -3.90 -44.58 13.56
N THR A 741 -2.58 -44.43 13.36
CA THR A 741 -1.55 -45.27 14.01
C THR A 741 -1.23 -44.91 15.47
N GLY A 742 -1.99 -44.00 16.09
CA GLY A 742 -1.98 -43.75 17.55
C GLY A 742 -0.78 -42.98 18.12
N SER A 743 0.37 -42.98 17.44
CA SER A 743 1.63 -42.43 17.97
C SER A 743 1.73 -40.90 17.91
N GLY A 744 0.91 -40.19 17.12
CA GLY A 744 1.01 -38.72 16.97
C GLY A 744 0.18 -37.89 17.96
N ALA A 745 0.24 -36.57 17.80
CA ALA A 745 -0.45 -35.60 18.65
C ALA A 745 -1.04 -34.44 17.85
N ALA A 746 -2.26 -34.00 18.16
CA ALA A 746 -2.92 -32.93 17.41
C ALA A 746 -2.16 -31.60 17.46
N ASP A 747 -1.59 -31.22 18.59
CA ASP A 747 -0.99 -29.89 18.81
C ASP A 747 0.53 -29.91 18.73
N ILE A 748 1.19 -30.71 19.58
CA ILE A 748 2.66 -30.82 19.59
C ILE A 748 3.06 -32.28 19.78
N PHE A 749 3.96 -32.77 18.92
CA PHE A 749 4.57 -34.07 19.06
C PHE A 749 6.10 -33.96 19.16
N PHE A 750 6.66 -34.55 20.21
CA PHE A 750 8.11 -34.66 20.43
C PHE A 750 8.55 -36.11 20.17
N SER A 751 9.45 -36.34 19.23
CA SER A 751 9.98 -37.70 18.96
C SER A 751 11.09 -38.14 19.91
N SER A 752 11.72 -37.21 20.65
CA SER A 752 12.82 -37.54 21.57
C SER A 752 12.58 -37.00 22.97
N LYS A 753 12.47 -37.91 23.95
CA LYS A 753 12.42 -37.56 25.37
C LYS A 753 13.75 -37.03 25.88
N GLU A 754 14.86 -37.63 25.46
CA GLU A 754 16.20 -37.27 25.92
C GLU A 754 16.54 -35.82 25.58
N LEU A 755 16.27 -35.40 24.33
CA LEU A 755 16.54 -34.03 23.89
C LEU A 755 15.54 -33.02 24.46
N LEU A 756 14.31 -33.45 24.71
CA LEU A 756 13.34 -32.63 25.45
C LEU A 756 13.81 -32.38 26.90
N ASP A 757 14.40 -33.38 27.54
CA ASP A 757 14.98 -33.26 28.88
C ASP A 757 16.22 -32.38 28.91
N GLU A 758 17.09 -32.52 27.91
CA GLU A 758 18.24 -31.64 27.71
C GLU A 758 17.80 -30.16 27.57
N ALA A 759 16.67 -29.92 26.88
CA ALA A 759 16.06 -28.60 26.77
C ALA A 759 15.43 -28.07 28.07
N GLY A 760 15.42 -28.83 29.17
CA GLY A 760 14.81 -28.44 30.45
C GLY A 760 13.47 -29.12 30.75
N GLY A 761 13.04 -30.08 29.93
CA GLY A 761 11.82 -30.87 30.12
C GLY A 761 10.55 -30.17 29.62
N ILE A 762 9.44 -30.92 29.63
CA ILE A 762 8.19 -30.48 28.99
C ILE A 762 7.57 -29.22 29.62
N GLU A 763 7.74 -29.01 30.92
CA GLU A 763 7.19 -27.81 31.59
C GLU A 763 7.91 -26.54 31.16
N PHE A 764 9.24 -26.60 31.02
CA PHE A 764 10.06 -25.48 30.61
C PHE A 764 9.83 -25.15 29.14
N VAL A 765 9.90 -26.17 28.27
CA VAL A 765 9.74 -26.01 26.83
C VAL A 765 8.33 -25.51 26.49
N CYS A 766 7.29 -26.03 27.13
CA CYS A 766 5.89 -25.66 26.86
C CYS A 766 5.31 -24.64 27.84
N GLU A 767 6.16 -23.81 28.47
CA GLU A 767 5.69 -22.78 29.41
C GLU A 767 4.65 -21.85 28.75
N GLY A 768 3.53 -21.62 29.44
CA GLY A 768 2.51 -20.67 28.97
C GLY A 768 1.67 -21.15 27.77
N VAL A 769 1.81 -22.41 27.34
CA VAL A 769 0.97 -22.98 26.27
C VAL A 769 -0.51 -22.99 26.67
N LYS A 770 -1.37 -22.61 25.72
CA LYS A 770 -2.83 -22.57 25.89
C LYS A 770 -3.51 -23.35 24.77
N TYR A 771 -4.64 -23.96 25.10
CA TYR A 771 -5.58 -24.42 24.08
C TYR A 771 -6.97 -23.78 24.29
N GLU A 772 -7.59 -23.38 23.19
CA GLU A 772 -8.83 -22.60 23.14
C GLU A 772 -9.91 -23.34 22.33
N SER A 773 -10.17 -24.61 22.64
CA SER A 773 -11.19 -25.42 21.96
C SER A 773 -12.05 -26.24 22.93
N GLU A 774 -13.23 -26.67 22.46
CA GLU A 774 -14.07 -27.66 23.17
C GLU A 774 -13.40 -29.05 23.19
N ALA A 775 -12.65 -29.38 22.14
CA ALA A 775 -11.82 -30.58 22.11
C ALA A 775 -10.61 -30.42 23.02
N ILE A 776 -10.26 -31.48 23.76
CA ILE A 776 -9.06 -31.54 24.59
C ILE A 776 -7.84 -31.52 23.66
N GLY A 777 -6.93 -30.56 23.87
CA GLY A 777 -5.66 -30.50 23.16
C GLY A 777 -4.84 -31.79 23.34
N LYS A 778 -3.89 -32.06 22.43
CA LYS A 778 -3.03 -33.23 22.49
C LYS A 778 -1.57 -32.84 22.30
N ILE A 779 -0.81 -32.93 23.40
CA ILE A 779 0.65 -32.80 23.43
C ILE A 779 1.21 -34.13 23.91
N LYS A 780 2.08 -34.77 23.12
CA LYS A 780 2.65 -36.09 23.44
C LYS A 780 4.16 -36.14 23.21
N ILE A 781 4.78 -37.08 23.90
CA ILE A 781 6.18 -37.47 23.76
C ILE A 781 6.20 -38.92 23.27
N GLU A 782 7.02 -39.22 22.27
CA GLU A 782 7.22 -40.58 21.80
C GLU A 782 7.67 -41.53 22.92
N GLY A 783 7.09 -42.74 22.93
CA GLY A 783 7.32 -43.73 23.99
C GLY A 783 6.42 -43.58 25.22
N PHE A 784 5.70 -42.47 25.38
CA PHE A 784 4.77 -42.25 26.51
C PHE A 784 3.32 -42.17 26.03
N SER A 785 2.40 -42.78 26.78
CA SER A 785 0.96 -42.74 26.48
C SER A 785 0.26 -41.46 26.95
N ALA A 786 0.90 -40.71 27.85
CA ALA A 786 0.32 -39.54 28.49
C ALA A 786 0.03 -38.38 27.52
N ASN A 787 -1.06 -37.65 27.77
CA ASN A 787 -1.38 -36.39 27.14
C ASN A 787 -1.07 -35.23 28.10
N PHE A 788 -0.12 -34.38 27.74
CA PHE A 788 0.36 -33.28 28.59
C PHE A 788 -0.45 -31.98 28.43
N ALA A 789 -1.29 -31.87 27.40
CA ALA A 789 -1.99 -30.62 27.10
C ALA A 789 -2.93 -30.12 28.23
N PRO A 790 -3.74 -30.98 28.89
CA PRO A 790 -4.59 -30.53 30.01
C PRO A 790 -3.78 -29.93 31.16
N TYR A 791 -2.66 -30.59 31.52
CA TYR A 791 -1.76 -30.16 32.59
C TYR A 791 -1.11 -28.81 32.26
N LEU A 792 -0.50 -28.69 31.08
CA LEU A 792 0.18 -27.46 30.65
C LEU A 792 -0.78 -26.26 30.54
N ASN A 793 -1.98 -26.48 30.03
CA ASN A 793 -3.01 -25.44 29.95
C ASN A 793 -3.59 -25.05 31.32
N CYS A 794 -3.61 -25.96 32.30
CA CYS A 794 -3.93 -25.61 33.69
C CYS A 794 -2.86 -24.66 34.26
N LYS A 795 -1.58 -25.01 34.08
CA LYS A 795 -0.44 -24.22 34.57
C LYS A 795 -0.38 -22.80 33.97
N SER A 796 -0.77 -22.64 32.71
CA SER A 796 -0.69 -21.34 32.02
C SER A 796 -1.80 -20.34 32.37
N ARG A 797 -2.80 -20.72 33.18
CA ARG A 797 -3.97 -19.87 33.46
C ARG A 797 -3.84 -18.96 34.69
N GLU A 798 -2.70 -18.92 35.38
CA GLU A 798 -2.38 -18.04 36.54
C GLU A 798 -3.37 -18.02 37.72
N VAL A 799 -4.49 -18.75 37.66
CA VAL A 799 -5.39 -18.93 38.79
C VAL A 799 -4.75 -19.96 39.72
N SER A 800 -4.87 -19.75 41.04
CA SER A 800 -4.35 -20.60 42.12
C SER A 800 -4.93 -22.02 42.17
N SER A 801 -5.24 -22.63 41.03
CA SER A 801 -5.67 -24.01 40.91
C SER A 801 -4.48 -24.93 41.17
N ASN A 802 -4.62 -25.83 42.14
CA ASN A 802 -3.81 -27.03 42.22
C ASN A 802 -4.05 -27.83 40.94
N CYS A 803 -3.21 -27.62 39.92
CA CYS A 803 -3.14 -28.56 38.80
C CYS A 803 -2.72 -29.92 39.35
N ASP A 804 -3.23 -31.00 38.76
CA ASP A 804 -2.83 -32.37 39.12
C ASP A 804 -1.32 -32.56 38.99
N ASP A 805 -0.78 -33.64 39.55
CA ASP A 805 0.63 -33.99 39.38
C ASP A 805 0.99 -34.10 37.89
N ILE A 806 2.24 -33.77 37.56
CA ILE A 806 2.73 -33.87 36.19
C ILE A 806 2.51 -35.30 35.65
N PRO A 807 1.90 -35.45 34.44
CA PRO A 807 1.67 -36.77 33.88
C PRO A 807 2.96 -37.59 33.72
N CYS A 808 2.85 -38.92 33.76
CA CYS A 808 4.00 -39.81 33.63
C CYS A 808 4.76 -39.55 32.33
N GLY A 809 6.09 -39.46 32.42
CA GLY A 809 6.96 -39.02 31.35
C GLY A 809 7.22 -37.51 31.30
N GLY A 810 6.62 -36.71 32.18
CA GLY A 810 6.90 -35.27 32.22
C GLY A 810 8.14 -34.89 33.04
N THR A 811 8.56 -35.75 33.98
CA THR A 811 9.75 -35.51 34.80
C THR A 811 11.04 -35.78 34.01
N ILE A 812 12.04 -34.92 34.20
CA ILE A 812 13.37 -35.06 33.58
C ILE A 812 14.01 -36.40 34.01
N GLY A 813 14.55 -37.15 33.05
CA GLY A 813 15.25 -38.42 33.26
C GLY A 813 14.35 -39.64 33.49
N MET A 814 13.02 -39.50 33.38
CA MET A 814 12.07 -40.62 33.53
C MET A 814 12.05 -41.51 32.28
N ASN A 815 12.18 -42.83 32.44
CA ASN A 815 12.12 -43.77 31.32
C ASN A 815 10.68 -44.23 31.04
N PRO A 816 10.36 -44.62 29.79
CA PRO A 816 9.07 -45.20 29.44
C PRO A 816 8.70 -46.45 30.27
N GLU A 817 9.69 -47.26 30.65
CA GLU A 817 9.49 -48.48 31.45
C GLU A 817 9.03 -48.19 32.88
N ASP A 818 9.32 -46.99 33.40
CA ASP A 818 8.93 -46.55 34.74
C ASP A 818 7.47 -46.03 34.77
N CYS A 819 6.85 -45.88 33.61
CA CYS A 819 5.45 -45.51 33.46
C CYS A 819 4.59 -46.75 33.23
N PRO A 820 3.86 -47.26 34.25
CA PRO A 820 2.95 -48.37 34.03
C PRO A 820 1.92 -47.94 32.99
N TRP A 821 1.78 -48.72 31.93
CA TRP A 821 0.71 -48.55 30.96
C TRP A 821 -0.60 -48.69 31.73
N ILE A 822 -1.23 -47.56 32.00
CA ILE A 822 -2.64 -47.54 32.34
C ILE A 822 -3.31 -47.76 30.99
N ASP A 823 -3.59 -49.02 30.65
CA ASP A 823 -4.58 -49.32 29.63
C ASP A 823 -5.78 -48.45 30.00
N GLU A 824 -6.16 -47.51 29.11
CA GLU A 824 -7.33 -46.66 29.31
C GLU A 824 -8.45 -47.60 29.73
N VAL A 825 -8.80 -47.58 31.02
CA VAL A 825 -9.81 -48.47 31.57
C VAL A 825 -11.05 -48.14 30.77
N GLU A 826 -11.44 -49.08 29.92
CA GLU A 826 -12.69 -49.07 29.19
C GLU A 826 -13.76 -48.83 30.26
N LEU A 827 -14.22 -47.58 30.37
CA LEU A 827 -15.27 -47.20 31.30
C LEU A 827 -16.50 -47.99 30.85
N GLU A 828 -16.69 -49.17 31.44
CA GLU A 828 -17.86 -50.01 31.24
C GLU A 828 -19.09 -49.15 31.54
N ILE A 829 -19.76 -48.70 30.48
CA ILE A 829 -21.07 -48.09 30.56
C ILE A 829 -21.95 -49.14 31.28
N PRO A 830 -22.59 -48.81 32.42
CA PRO A 830 -23.37 -49.79 33.16
C PRO A 830 -24.49 -50.34 32.27
N LYS A 831 -24.49 -51.66 32.06
CA LYS A 831 -25.59 -52.38 31.41
C LYS A 831 -26.86 -52.16 32.23
N GLU A 832 -27.85 -51.56 31.60
CA GLU A 832 -29.20 -51.46 32.15
C GLU A 832 -29.84 -52.85 32.31
N VAL A 833 -30.79 -52.85 33.24
CA VAL A 833 -31.51 -53.94 33.91
C VAL A 833 -32.32 -54.82 32.94
N PRO A 834 -32.48 -56.13 33.24
CA PRO A 834 -33.18 -57.08 32.36
C PRO A 834 -34.70 -56.89 32.38
N GLY A 835 -35.31 -56.85 31.20
CA GLY A 835 -36.75 -56.89 30.99
C GLY A 835 -37.12 -57.97 29.97
N ASP A 836 -37.55 -59.11 30.52
CA ASP A 836 -38.44 -60.16 30.02
C ASP A 836 -38.38 -60.67 28.56
N LYS A 837 -38.26 -62.00 28.53
CA LYS A 837 -38.40 -62.94 27.42
C LYS A 837 -39.82 -62.92 26.86
N GLU A 838 -39.95 -63.07 25.55
CA GLU A 838 -40.90 -64.00 24.93
C GLU A 838 -40.28 -64.61 23.67
N ASP A 839 -40.48 -65.92 23.53
CA ASP A 839 -39.95 -66.83 22.52
C ASP A 839 -40.55 -66.56 21.12
N ILE A 840 -39.85 -66.98 20.05
CA ILE A 840 -40.38 -67.77 18.92
C ILE A 840 -39.22 -68.13 17.97
N ASP A 841 -39.19 -69.42 17.63
CA ASP A 841 -38.22 -70.15 16.81
C ASP A 841 -38.25 -69.85 15.30
N GLU A 842 -37.10 -70.16 14.67
CA GLU A 842 -36.82 -70.62 13.29
C GLU A 842 -37.46 -69.94 12.06
N VAL A 843 -36.61 -69.57 11.09
CA VAL A 843 -36.48 -70.20 9.75
C VAL A 843 -35.65 -69.30 8.81
N GLU A 844 -34.67 -69.92 8.13
CA GLU A 844 -33.87 -69.34 7.05
C GLU A 844 -34.69 -69.01 5.77
N LYS A 845 -34.30 -67.94 5.06
CA LYS A 845 -34.00 -67.84 3.60
C LYS A 845 -34.51 -66.57 2.90
N GLU A 846 -33.54 -65.90 2.28
CA GLU A 846 -33.54 -65.23 0.95
C GLU A 846 -34.59 -64.16 0.56
N THR A 847 -34.05 -62.95 0.39
CA THR A 847 -34.20 -62.01 -0.75
C THR A 847 -35.49 -61.20 -1.01
N LYS A 848 -35.24 -59.90 -1.24
CA LYS A 848 -35.94 -58.89 -2.08
C LYS A 848 -37.36 -58.46 -1.70
N LYS A 849 -37.47 -57.24 -1.14
CA LYS A 849 -38.20 -56.05 -1.66
C LYS A 849 -38.48 -55.09 -0.50
N MET A 850 -37.86 -53.91 -0.51
CA MET A 850 -38.33 -52.77 0.31
C MET A 850 -39.06 -51.78 -0.59
N LYS A 851 -40.34 -51.59 -0.27
CA LYS A 851 -41.19 -50.51 -0.74
C LYS A 851 -41.49 -49.60 0.46
N ASP A 852 -41.43 -48.30 0.17
CA ASP A 852 -42.21 -47.19 0.71
C ASP A 852 -41.98 -46.76 2.18
N PHE A 853 -41.10 -45.76 2.33
CA PHE A 853 -41.04 -44.86 3.48
C PHE A 853 -42.24 -43.89 3.49
N PRO A 854 -42.83 -43.58 4.65
CA PRO A 854 -43.99 -42.69 4.74
C PRO A 854 -43.57 -41.22 4.54
N VAL A 855 -44.10 -40.61 3.49
CA VAL A 855 -43.88 -39.21 3.04
C VAL A 855 -44.25 -38.15 4.11
N GLY A 856 -44.90 -38.54 5.21
CA GLY A 856 -45.36 -37.61 6.26
C GLY A 856 -44.26 -36.95 7.10
N ILE A 857 -43.08 -37.57 7.25
CA ILE A 857 -42.03 -37.04 8.14
C ILE A 857 -41.15 -35.99 7.45
N ILE A 858 -40.96 -36.09 6.13
CA ILE A 858 -40.11 -35.17 5.36
C ILE A 858 -40.77 -33.79 5.22
N VAL A 859 -42.11 -33.74 5.10
CA VAL A 859 -42.85 -32.47 5.01
C VAL A 859 -42.88 -31.74 6.37
N GLY A 860 -42.89 -32.47 7.50
CA GLY A 860 -42.83 -31.87 8.84
C GLY A 860 -41.50 -31.16 9.13
N ILE A 861 -40.39 -31.74 8.66
CA ILE A 861 -39.05 -31.15 8.86
C ILE A 861 -38.85 -29.92 7.95
N ALA A 862 -39.33 -29.96 6.71
CA ALA A 862 -39.22 -28.83 5.79
C ALA A 862 -40.01 -27.59 6.26
N VAL A 863 -41.19 -27.77 6.87
CA VAL A 863 -42.01 -26.67 7.39
C VAL A 863 -41.45 -26.10 8.69
N GLY A 864 -40.83 -26.95 9.53
CA GLY A 864 -40.15 -26.51 10.76
C GLY A 864 -38.95 -25.61 10.49
N VAL A 865 -38.14 -25.94 9.48
CA VAL A 865 -36.97 -25.14 9.09
C VAL A 865 -37.37 -23.76 8.56
N LEU A 866 -38.46 -23.68 7.79
CA LEU A 866 -38.95 -22.41 7.23
C LEU A 866 -39.46 -21.44 8.31
N ALA A 867 -40.08 -21.95 9.38
CA ALA A 867 -40.50 -21.12 10.51
C ALA A 867 -39.31 -20.54 11.30
N ILE A 868 -38.24 -21.31 11.46
CA ILE A 868 -37.02 -20.86 12.15
C ILE A 868 -36.30 -19.77 11.33
N VAL A 869 -36.21 -19.94 10.01
CA VAL A 869 -35.59 -18.93 9.13
C VAL A 869 -36.36 -17.60 9.17
N VAL A 870 -37.69 -17.62 9.20
CA VAL A 870 -38.50 -16.39 9.32
C VAL A 870 -38.26 -15.69 10.66
N ILE A 871 -38.15 -16.43 11.77
CA ILE A 871 -37.86 -15.86 13.09
C ILE A 871 -36.47 -15.23 13.12
N VAL A 872 -35.46 -15.89 12.54
CA VAL A 872 -34.09 -15.36 12.47
C VAL A 872 -34.02 -14.08 11.63
N VAL A 873 -34.72 -14.02 10.50
CA VAL A 873 -34.79 -12.81 9.66
C VAL A 873 -35.48 -11.65 10.39
N VAL A 874 -36.54 -11.91 11.16
CA VAL A 874 -37.20 -10.88 11.98
C VAL A 874 -36.31 -10.39 13.11
N VAL A 875 -35.57 -11.28 13.78
CA VAL A 875 -34.61 -10.90 14.83
C VAL A 875 -33.47 -10.06 14.26
N ILE A 876 -32.91 -10.42 13.10
CA ILE A 876 -31.88 -9.64 12.42
C ILE A 876 -32.43 -8.27 11.99
N ALA A 877 -33.65 -8.19 11.47
CA ALA A 877 -34.30 -6.93 11.12
C ALA A 877 -34.53 -6.02 12.35
N ILE A 878 -34.88 -6.59 13.52
CA ILE A 878 -35.03 -5.84 14.78
C ILE A 878 -33.68 -5.34 15.30
N ILE A 879 -32.60 -6.13 15.17
CA ILE A 879 -31.25 -5.73 15.59
C ILE A 879 -30.71 -4.61 14.69
N ILE A 880 -30.94 -4.69 13.38
CA ILE A 880 -30.52 -3.66 12.42
C ILE A 880 -31.31 -2.35 12.62
N THR A 881 -32.61 -2.43 12.96
CA THR A 881 -33.43 -1.23 13.22
C THR A 881 -33.13 -0.57 14.58
N LYS A 882 -32.61 -1.30 15.58
CA LYS A 882 -32.23 -0.73 16.88
C LYS A 882 -30.83 -0.11 16.93
N LYS A 883 -29.93 -0.37 15.96
CA LYS A 883 -28.55 0.16 15.97
C LYS A 883 -28.36 1.59 15.43
N LYS A 884 -29.45 2.32 15.18
CA LYS A 884 -29.42 3.77 14.87
C LYS A 884 -30.19 4.58 15.92
N LYS A 885 -29.58 4.81 17.08
CA LYS A 885 -29.87 6.01 17.89
C LYS A 885 -28.77 6.31 18.92
N THR A 886 -28.26 7.55 18.80
CA THR A 886 -27.59 8.40 19.81
C THR A 886 -26.15 8.10 20.24
N ALA A 887 -25.19 8.82 19.60
CA ALA A 887 -24.07 9.44 20.31
C ALA A 887 -24.33 10.96 20.35
N LYS A 888 -24.83 11.47 21.48
CA LYS A 888 -24.94 12.91 21.76
C LYS A 888 -23.61 13.38 22.35
N SER A 889 -22.87 14.18 21.59
CA SER A 889 -21.76 14.99 22.11
C SER A 889 -22.35 16.24 22.75
N ASN A 890 -22.22 16.36 24.07
CA ASN A 890 -22.48 17.58 24.82
C ASN A 890 -21.17 18.38 24.90
N ASN A 891 -20.98 19.36 24.02
CA ASN A 891 -20.04 20.46 24.28
C ASN A 891 -20.82 21.76 24.37
N LYS A 892 -20.97 22.22 25.61
CA LYS A 892 -21.54 23.52 25.97
C LYS A 892 -20.40 24.53 25.86
N PHE A 893 -20.43 25.36 24.82
CA PHE A 893 -19.50 26.49 24.69
C PHE A 893 -19.96 27.63 25.61
N ASP A 894 -19.06 28.07 26.48
CA ASP A 894 -19.21 29.20 27.40
C ASP A 894 -18.85 30.51 26.66
N PRO A 895 -19.76 31.50 26.53
CA PRO A 895 -19.50 32.72 25.81
C PRO A 895 -19.06 33.80 26.79
N ASN A 896 -17.80 33.77 27.24
CA ASN A 896 -17.16 34.90 27.89
C ASN A 896 -15.66 34.63 28.03
N MET A 897 -14.83 35.09 27.09
CA MET A 897 -13.52 35.65 27.45
C MET A 897 -13.14 36.76 26.45
N LEU A 898 -13.22 37.97 26.99
CA LEU A 898 -12.74 39.22 26.44
C LEU A 898 -11.22 39.19 26.26
N ALA A 899 -10.76 39.81 25.18
CA ALA A 899 -9.37 40.17 24.96
C ALA A 899 -8.88 41.13 26.06
N GLN A 900 -7.79 40.76 26.72
CA GLN A 900 -6.94 41.70 27.45
C GLN A 900 -5.53 41.65 26.86
N ASN A 901 -5.09 42.83 26.41
CA ASN A 901 -3.69 43.17 26.15
C ASN A 901 -2.83 42.86 27.38
N LEU A 902 -1.59 42.41 27.17
CA LEU A 902 -0.33 43.00 27.69
C LEU A 902 0.90 42.16 27.21
N PRO A 903 2.13 42.73 27.26
CA PRO A 903 3.25 42.43 26.35
C PRO A 903 4.39 41.63 27.02
N MET A 904 5.48 41.51 26.25
CA MET A 904 6.89 41.23 26.63
C MET A 904 7.44 39.81 26.39
N GLU A 905 8.38 39.78 25.44
CA GLU A 905 9.80 39.44 25.66
C GLU A 905 10.08 38.07 26.30
N ILE A 906 10.39 37.09 25.45
CA ILE A 906 10.97 35.82 25.87
C ILE A 906 12.48 35.88 25.67
N GLN A 907 13.21 36.02 26.79
CA GLN A 907 14.62 35.65 26.88
C GLN A 907 14.75 34.13 26.90
N TYR A 908 15.63 33.58 26.06
CA TYR A 908 16.02 32.17 26.11
C TYR A 908 16.95 31.91 27.31
N SER A 909 16.60 30.95 28.16
CA SER A 909 17.54 30.39 29.15
C SER A 909 18.25 29.16 28.59
N HIS A 910 19.55 29.26 28.36
CA HIS A 910 20.45 28.12 28.14
C HIS A 910 20.56 27.28 29.42
N LYS A 911 20.05 26.05 29.40
CA LYS A 911 20.55 24.94 30.24
C LYS A 911 20.52 23.63 29.45
N SER A 912 21.66 23.34 28.83
CA SER A 912 22.05 22.02 28.32
C SER A 912 22.73 21.28 29.46
N SER A 913 22.07 20.29 30.06
CA SER A 913 22.73 19.36 31.01
C SER A 913 22.38 17.90 30.77
N THR A 914 21.55 17.59 29.77
CA THR A 914 21.16 16.21 29.43
C THR A 914 22.02 15.61 28.31
N LEU A 915 22.69 16.45 27.50
CA LEU A 915 23.55 15.99 26.40
C LEU A 915 24.93 15.51 26.88
N ASP A 916 25.45 16.08 27.97
CA ASP A 916 26.76 15.69 28.54
C ASP A 916 26.71 14.36 29.31
N GLU A 917 25.54 13.95 29.82
CA GLU A 917 25.36 12.63 30.45
C GLU A 917 25.28 11.50 29.41
N MET A 918 24.68 11.73 28.23
CA MET A 918 24.65 10.73 27.16
C MET A 918 26.03 10.51 26.52
N ASN A 919 26.84 11.57 26.38
CA ASN A 919 28.20 11.44 25.84
C ASN A 919 29.15 10.67 26.79
N LYS A 920 28.98 10.82 28.11
CA LYS A 920 29.74 10.03 29.10
C LYS A 920 29.37 8.55 29.15
N ILE A 921 28.12 8.19 28.81
CA ILE A 921 27.69 6.79 28.73
C ILE A 921 28.27 6.14 27.46
N MET A 922 28.32 6.87 26.33
CA MET A 922 28.89 6.37 25.08
C MET A 922 30.42 6.18 25.14
N GLU A 923 31.16 7.00 25.90
CA GLU A 923 32.60 6.82 26.08
C GLU A 923 32.97 5.70 27.09
N SER A 924 32.01 5.19 27.87
CA SER A 924 32.26 4.18 28.92
C SER A 924 32.06 2.73 28.47
N ASN A 925 31.45 2.52 27.30
CA ASN A 925 31.33 1.21 26.68
C ASN A 925 32.30 1.18 25.48
N ASN A 926 33.47 0.57 25.67
CA ASN A 926 34.45 0.33 24.60
C ASN A 926 33.84 -0.53 23.47
N TRP A 927 33.20 0.12 22.50
CA TRP A 927 32.89 -0.41 21.17
C TRP A 927 33.82 0.24 20.15
#